data_AF-A0AAW7VYS0-F1
#
_entry.id   AF-A0AAW7VYS0-F1
#
_cell.length_a   1.000
_cell.length_b   1.000
_cell.length_c   1.000
_cell.angle_alpha   90.00
_cell.angle_beta   90.00
_cell.angle_gamma   90.00
#
_symmetry.space_group_name_H-M   'P 1'
#
loop_
_entity.id
_entity.type
_entity.pdbx_description
1 polymer ?
#
loop_
_entity_poly.entity_id
_entity_poly.type
_entity_poly.pdbx_seq_one_letter_code
_entity_poly.pdbx_strand_id
1 'polypeptide(L)'
;MTQATDEELVDDATEADGGRFTAAGRRAAINASLPLLATYFADAPTWELEVSQQLATTPDEKAVDDLAMAVRLRASLAAAERLLRILGDVAARPTFRYTQVSAESVGQIRGRLDLSRYSREHGRIAVPRRYPIRLVERENATPENVLASYAAHWLRRDLATIPRDFLPAKSPEFRDLQRLQDGLGRSLGLPLLAGTSALALDVWRRSALPDLIERVNARLEAGHIASPEPYKELADWVAATRNGTAVADVGDREWSFYDARFDTKLFEIWCLLKLADAISSLIGVPALAAESLAQRHQGPMYAWNVGAGSLQLHFQASLAALTEGGVVWSFEPGPAKLQGFPDLAVTADTIAGRGLAIFDPKLRRRPNRVPTEELYKLLGYFGNLEHSKPPIGAIFYYSPQTATDFTLVSAGGGELHALGLDPEAAATKPFEAAAQLALKAAGLGERSLTLLKSPKPESTGDSGELTAAIHQEVAVEAMQREADRLPASTLTPTRKAIATSLRAIWPQLDQQAQTMIVTAEYFGLNAPENADHSGPLLGLAAAFERVLNEQIFHPAAAQQRGVINLAQTLGGRLHTLDAALRGRNEPEARAIAAFLESQPTIDTANLQSILRDAKNMNRLYRIPAAHSDIVTAGTWADGRDIILDAHRGLLVRLMKSFAGDATTETAD
;
A
#
# COMPACT_ATOMS: atom_id res chain seq x y z
N MET A 1 36.69 17.28 50.42
CA MET A 1 35.55 18.16 50.76
C MET A 1 35.26 18.93 49.49
N THR A 2 34.35 18.50 48.64
CA THR A 2 32.93 18.20 48.89
C THR A 2 32.55 16.89 48.18
N GLN A 3 31.92 15.98 48.91
CA GLN A 3 31.44 14.70 48.39
C GLN A 3 30.31 14.96 47.38
N ALA A 4 30.49 14.53 46.14
CA ALA A 4 29.38 14.30 45.24
C ALA A 4 28.72 13.00 45.69
N THR A 5 27.48 13.12 46.14
CA THR A 5 26.62 12.02 46.54
C THR A 5 26.36 11.09 45.36
N ASP A 6 26.57 9.80 45.59
CA ASP A 6 25.98 8.70 44.82
C ASP A 6 24.46 8.92 44.77
N GLU A 7 23.97 9.55 43.72
CA GLU A 7 22.62 9.31 43.23
C GLU A 7 22.70 8.04 42.39
N GLU A 8 22.48 6.90 43.04
CA GLU A 8 21.96 5.71 42.39
C GLU A 8 20.83 6.16 41.44
N LEU A 9 21.07 6.00 40.14
CA LEU A 9 20.03 5.99 39.12
C LEU A 9 19.14 4.78 39.41
N VAL A 10 18.20 5.00 40.33
CA VAL A 10 17.09 4.09 40.62
C VAL A 10 16.22 4.07 39.37
N ASP A 11 16.44 3.06 38.55
CA ASP A 11 15.70 2.68 37.35
C ASP A 11 14.34 2.06 37.72
N ASP A 12 13.57 2.75 38.57
CA ASP A 12 12.22 2.35 38.98
C ASP A 12 11.23 3.49 38.70
N ALA A 13 10.91 3.64 37.41
CA ALA A 13 9.68 4.27 36.98
C ALA A 13 9.05 3.39 35.90
N THR A 14 8.45 2.28 36.36
CA THR A 14 7.40 1.49 35.69
C THR A 14 7.23 1.78 34.19
N GLU A 15 7.81 0.92 33.36
CA GLU A 15 7.38 0.64 31.99
C GLU A 15 5.88 0.28 32.00
N ALA A 16 5.01 1.29 32.06
CA ALA A 16 3.58 1.08 31.97
C ALA A 16 3.23 0.68 30.52
N ASP A 17 3.16 -0.62 30.27
CA ASP A 17 2.52 -1.24 29.11
C ASP A 17 3.15 -0.85 27.74
N GLY A 18 4.48 -0.69 27.71
CA GLY A 18 5.29 -0.30 26.55
C GLY A 18 5.42 -1.37 25.46
N GLY A 19 4.30 -1.84 24.92
CA GLY A 19 4.24 -2.81 23.83
C GLY A 19 2.85 -3.03 23.24
N ARG A 20 1.87 -2.20 23.61
CA ARG A 20 0.46 -2.35 23.25
C ARG A 20 -0.17 -1.04 22.83
N PHE A 21 -1.10 -1.11 21.89
CA PHE A 21 -1.93 0.03 21.51
C PHE A 21 -2.95 0.37 22.62
N THR A 22 -3.52 1.59 22.59
CA THR A 22 -4.83 1.80 23.23
C THR A 22 -5.87 0.97 22.49
N ALA A 23 -6.98 0.60 23.13
CA ALA A 23 -8.05 -0.15 22.44
C ALA A 23 -8.56 0.58 21.19
N ALA A 24 -8.70 1.91 21.28
CA ALA A 24 -9.13 2.75 20.18
C ALA A 24 -8.05 2.91 19.09
N GLY A 25 -6.78 3.09 19.46
CA GLY A 25 -5.65 3.12 18.53
C GLY A 25 -5.44 1.81 17.78
N ARG A 26 -5.60 0.66 18.46
CA ARG A 26 -5.56 -0.67 17.85
C ARG A 26 -6.64 -0.79 16.76
N ARG A 27 -7.87 -0.40 17.10
CA ARG A 27 -9.00 -0.40 16.18
C ARG A 27 -8.76 0.50 14.97
N ALA A 28 -8.25 1.71 15.18
CA ALA A 28 -7.94 2.63 14.09
C ALA A 28 -6.84 2.08 13.16
N ALA A 29 -5.77 1.49 13.72
CA ALA A 29 -4.69 0.87 12.95
C ALA A 29 -5.18 -0.34 12.13
N ILE A 30 -6.02 -1.20 12.71
CA ILE A 30 -6.64 -2.34 12.01
C ILE A 30 -7.49 -1.86 10.84
N ASN A 31 -8.37 -0.88 11.08
CA ASN A 31 -9.27 -0.36 10.06
C ASN A 31 -8.50 0.28 8.90
N ALA A 32 -7.47 1.06 9.19
CA ALA A 32 -6.66 1.68 8.16
C ALA A 32 -5.89 0.65 7.32
N SER A 33 -5.37 -0.40 7.96
CA SER A 33 -4.41 -1.33 7.32
C SER A 33 -5.06 -2.62 6.81
N LEU A 34 -6.39 -2.71 6.83
CA LEU A 34 -7.15 -3.92 6.51
C LEU A 34 -6.76 -4.58 5.16
N PRO A 35 -6.56 -3.83 4.05
CA PRO A 35 -6.19 -4.44 2.76
C PRO A 35 -4.90 -5.25 2.84
N LEU A 36 -3.90 -4.77 3.57
CA LEU A 36 -2.63 -5.47 3.77
C LEU A 36 -2.74 -6.53 4.89
N LEU A 37 -3.41 -6.22 6.00
CA LEU A 37 -3.53 -7.11 7.16
C LEU A 37 -4.26 -8.41 6.85
N ALA A 38 -5.26 -8.36 5.96
CA ALA A 38 -6.03 -9.53 5.58
C ALA A 38 -5.17 -10.61 4.92
N THR A 39 -4.12 -10.22 4.21
CA THR A 39 -3.21 -11.12 3.48
C THR A 39 -1.94 -11.47 4.27
N TYR A 40 -1.78 -10.95 5.49
CA TYR A 40 -0.64 -11.26 6.34
C TYR A 40 -0.88 -12.56 7.12
N PHE A 41 -0.06 -13.58 6.87
CA PHE A 41 -0.02 -14.80 7.69
C PHE A 41 1.34 -14.90 8.38
N ALA A 42 1.31 -14.87 9.71
CA ALA A 42 2.48 -14.98 10.55
C ALA A 42 2.98 -16.43 10.57
N ASP A 43 4.27 -16.64 10.37
CA ASP A 43 4.93 -17.90 10.71
C ASP A 43 5.31 -17.90 12.20
N ALA A 44 4.29 -17.83 13.07
CA ALA A 44 4.44 -17.63 14.51
C ALA A 44 3.73 -18.74 15.31
N PRO A 45 4.45 -19.80 15.74
CA PRO A 45 3.85 -20.95 16.40
C PRO A 45 3.34 -20.64 17.82
N THR A 46 3.67 -19.49 18.39
CA THR A 46 3.24 -19.09 19.74
C THR A 46 2.09 -18.10 19.76
N TRP A 47 1.66 -17.60 18.60
CA TRP A 47 0.56 -16.63 18.51
C TRP A 47 -0.79 -17.33 18.49
N GLU A 48 -1.81 -16.69 19.06
CA GLU A 48 -3.19 -17.17 19.07
C GLU A 48 -4.08 -16.19 18.29
N LEU A 49 -5.17 -16.72 17.74
CA LEU A 49 -6.18 -15.93 17.05
C LEU A 49 -7.28 -15.56 18.03
N GLU A 50 -7.54 -14.26 18.17
CA GLU A 50 -8.67 -13.71 18.92
C GLU A 50 -9.78 -13.31 17.95
N VAL A 51 -11.01 -13.66 18.31
CA VAL A 51 -12.20 -13.25 17.56
C VAL A 51 -12.60 -11.83 17.96
N SER A 52 -12.53 -10.88 17.03
CA SER A 52 -12.92 -9.47 17.24
C SER A 52 -14.14 -9.11 16.40
N GLN A 53 -15.11 -8.40 17.00
CA GLN A 53 -16.29 -7.85 16.32
C GLN A 53 -15.95 -6.46 15.72
N GLN A 54 -15.96 -6.30 14.38
CA GLN A 54 -15.88 -5.07 13.51
C GLN A 54 -14.88 -5.24 12.33
N LEU A 55 -15.00 -4.67 11.11
CA LEU A 55 -15.94 -3.75 10.40
C LEU A 55 -15.82 -3.92 8.85
N ALA A 56 -16.49 -3.07 8.06
CA ALA A 56 -16.95 -3.27 6.69
C ALA A 56 -16.18 -2.58 5.53
N THR A 57 -16.63 -2.93 4.31
CA THR A 57 -16.59 -2.30 2.97
C THR A 57 -15.26 -1.70 2.45
N THR A 58 -14.61 -2.46 1.56
CA THR A 58 -13.80 -1.90 0.46
C THR A 58 -14.66 -1.80 -0.80
N PRO A 59 -14.76 -0.62 -1.45
CA PRO A 59 -15.33 -0.45 -2.78
C PRO A 59 -14.19 -0.46 -3.81
N ASP A 60 -13.51 -1.59 -4.00
CA ASP A 60 -12.56 -1.71 -5.11
C ASP A 60 -12.61 -3.12 -5.71
N GLU A 61 -13.31 -3.25 -6.84
CA GLU A 61 -13.63 -4.49 -7.56
C GLU A 61 -12.42 -5.09 -8.34
N LYS A 62 -11.19 -4.65 -8.07
CA LYS A 62 -10.01 -5.01 -8.90
C LYS A 62 -8.92 -5.88 -8.27
N ALA A 63 -9.05 -6.34 -7.03
CA ALA A 63 -8.11 -7.28 -6.38
C ALA A 63 -8.81 -8.52 -5.77
N VAL A 64 -9.73 -9.13 -6.52
CA VAL A 64 -10.89 -9.83 -5.95
C VAL A 64 -10.65 -11.29 -5.53
N ASP A 65 -9.57 -11.97 -5.90
CA ASP A 65 -9.44 -13.41 -5.57
C ASP A 65 -8.67 -13.69 -4.26
N ASP A 66 -7.42 -13.21 -4.11
CA ASP A 66 -6.58 -13.55 -2.95
C ASP A 66 -7.00 -12.82 -1.67
N LEU A 67 -7.36 -11.53 -1.77
CA LEU A 67 -7.90 -10.77 -0.65
C LEU A 67 -9.23 -11.38 -0.19
N ALA A 68 -10.15 -11.67 -1.11
CA ALA A 68 -11.42 -12.31 -0.75
C ALA A 68 -11.22 -13.70 -0.15
N MET A 69 -10.23 -14.47 -0.62
CA MET A 69 -9.88 -15.77 -0.05
C MET A 69 -9.35 -15.65 1.38
N ALA A 70 -8.43 -14.71 1.61
CA ALA A 70 -7.84 -14.46 2.92
C ALA A 70 -8.89 -13.99 3.94
N VAL A 71 -9.77 -13.10 3.52
CA VAL A 71 -10.94 -12.62 4.27
C VAL A 71 -11.90 -13.77 4.57
N ARG A 72 -12.22 -14.60 3.57
CA ARG A 72 -13.10 -15.76 3.72
C ARG A 72 -12.54 -16.76 4.72
N LEU A 73 -11.23 -17.02 4.71
CA LEU A 73 -10.58 -17.90 5.67
C LEU A 73 -10.78 -17.38 7.11
N ARG A 74 -10.41 -16.14 7.39
CA ARG A 74 -10.51 -15.57 8.75
C ARG A 74 -11.95 -15.53 9.26
N ALA A 75 -12.90 -15.21 8.39
CA ALA A 75 -14.32 -15.28 8.72
C ALA A 75 -14.77 -16.73 9.02
N SER A 76 -14.30 -17.70 8.22
CA SER A 76 -14.65 -19.12 8.41
C SER A 76 -14.05 -19.70 9.69
N LEU A 77 -12.83 -19.30 10.07
CA LEU A 77 -12.20 -19.71 11.34
C LEU A 77 -13.00 -19.19 12.54
N ALA A 78 -13.34 -17.90 12.56
CA ALA A 78 -14.14 -17.30 13.63
C ALA A 78 -15.55 -17.94 13.71
N ALA A 79 -16.20 -18.14 12.57
CA ALA A 79 -17.51 -18.81 12.48
C ALA A 79 -17.46 -20.25 13.03
N ALA A 80 -16.40 -21.00 12.73
CA ALA A 80 -16.22 -22.37 13.22
C ALA A 80 -15.93 -22.44 14.72
N GLU A 81 -15.14 -21.51 15.27
CA GLU A 81 -14.93 -21.42 16.73
C GLU A 81 -16.26 -21.14 17.45
N ARG A 82 -17.07 -20.21 16.93
CA ARG A 82 -18.39 -19.89 17.49
C ARG A 82 -19.33 -21.09 17.42
N LEU A 83 -19.37 -21.79 16.29
CA LEU A 83 -20.20 -22.98 16.13
C LEU A 83 -19.78 -24.10 17.09
N LEU A 84 -18.48 -24.34 17.30
CA LEU A 84 -18.03 -25.37 18.25
C LEU A 84 -18.51 -25.11 19.68
N ARG A 85 -18.55 -23.85 20.10
CA ARG A 85 -19.12 -23.46 21.39
C ARG A 85 -20.60 -23.82 21.48
N ILE A 86 -21.39 -23.40 20.48
CA ILE A 86 -22.84 -23.70 20.39
C ILE A 86 -23.09 -25.21 20.38
N LEU A 87 -22.29 -25.99 19.62
CA LEU A 87 -22.39 -27.45 19.58
C LEU A 87 -22.01 -28.10 20.91
N GLY A 88 -21.07 -27.52 21.66
CA GLY A 88 -20.74 -27.93 23.02
C GLY A 88 -21.93 -27.77 23.97
N ASP A 89 -22.63 -26.64 23.90
CA ASP A 89 -23.81 -26.37 24.73
C ASP A 89 -25.00 -27.27 24.34
N VAL A 90 -25.19 -27.52 23.05
CA VAL A 90 -26.16 -28.50 22.52
C VAL A 90 -25.83 -29.92 23.02
N ALA A 91 -24.55 -30.31 23.03
CA ALA A 91 -24.12 -31.62 23.48
C ALA A 91 -24.33 -31.83 24.98
N ALA A 92 -24.21 -30.77 25.78
CA ALA A 92 -24.49 -30.81 27.22
C ALA A 92 -25.98 -31.02 27.54
N ARG A 93 -26.89 -30.60 26.64
CA ARG A 93 -28.35 -30.68 26.83
C ARG A 93 -29.06 -31.17 25.55
N PRO A 94 -28.90 -32.46 25.18
CA PRO A 94 -29.39 -32.97 23.91
C PRO A 94 -30.92 -33.14 23.91
N THR A 95 -31.52 -32.83 22.77
CA THR A 95 -32.93 -33.12 22.50
C THR A 95 -33.07 -34.49 21.86
N PHE A 96 -34.15 -35.19 22.20
CA PHE A 96 -34.53 -36.44 21.59
C PHE A 96 -36.06 -36.51 21.55
N ARG A 97 -36.59 -37.31 20.63
CA ARG A 97 -38.01 -37.65 20.61
C ARG A 97 -38.19 -39.15 20.79
N TYR A 98 -39.29 -39.55 21.42
CA TYR A 98 -39.67 -40.96 21.46
C TYR A 98 -40.38 -41.33 20.17
N THR A 99 -39.86 -42.32 19.46
CA THR A 99 -40.48 -42.87 18.25
C THR A 99 -40.83 -44.33 18.46
N GLN A 100 -41.89 -44.80 17.80
CA GLN A 100 -42.27 -46.21 17.83
C GLN A 100 -41.65 -46.92 16.64
N VAL A 101 -40.67 -47.78 16.90
CA VAL A 101 -40.02 -48.61 15.88
C VAL A 101 -40.65 -49.99 15.90
N SER A 102 -40.97 -50.52 14.71
CA SER A 102 -41.41 -51.90 14.55
C SER A 102 -40.18 -52.81 14.51
N ALA A 103 -40.10 -53.76 15.45
CA ALA A 103 -39.02 -54.74 15.55
C ALA A 103 -39.58 -56.17 15.64
N GLU A 104 -38.71 -57.18 15.52
CA GLU A 104 -39.07 -58.58 15.73
C GLU A 104 -38.44 -59.08 17.04
N SER A 105 -39.27 -59.60 17.95
CA SER A 105 -38.84 -60.30 19.16
C SER A 105 -38.76 -61.80 18.88
N VAL A 106 -37.62 -62.43 19.14
CA VAL A 106 -37.39 -63.85 18.83
C VAL A 106 -37.52 -64.69 20.10
N GLY A 107 -38.34 -65.74 20.06
CA GLY A 107 -38.53 -66.72 21.12
C GLY A 107 -39.41 -66.27 22.30
N GLN A 108 -39.43 -64.97 22.62
CA GLN A 108 -40.22 -64.38 23.70
C GLN A 108 -40.65 -62.96 23.32
N ILE A 109 -41.77 -62.47 23.85
CA ILE A 109 -42.26 -61.11 23.60
C ILE A 109 -41.58 -60.15 24.57
N ARG A 110 -40.64 -59.32 24.09
CA ARG A 110 -40.03 -58.22 24.85
C ARG A 110 -40.46 -56.87 24.28
N GLY A 111 -41.55 -56.31 24.80
CA GLY A 111 -42.12 -55.03 24.34
C GLY A 111 -43.63 -55.14 24.06
N ARG A 112 -44.21 -54.09 23.45
CA ARG A 112 -45.65 -54.08 23.12
C ARG A 112 -45.88 -54.81 21.79
N LEU A 113 -46.66 -55.89 21.80
CA LEU A 113 -46.97 -56.65 20.57
C LEU A 113 -47.77 -55.78 19.57
N ASP A 114 -47.36 -55.76 18.30
CA ASP A 114 -48.16 -55.18 17.22
C ASP A 114 -49.23 -56.19 16.81
N LEU A 115 -50.40 -56.09 17.42
CA LEU A 115 -51.53 -57.00 17.21
C LEU A 115 -51.98 -57.05 15.74
N SER A 116 -51.93 -55.91 15.04
CA SER A 116 -52.35 -55.81 13.64
C SER A 116 -51.40 -56.58 12.72
N ARG A 117 -50.09 -56.47 12.95
CA ARG A 117 -49.08 -57.21 12.19
C ARG A 117 -49.02 -58.68 12.59
N TYR A 118 -49.09 -58.97 13.87
CA TYR A 118 -49.10 -60.34 14.40
C TYR A 118 -50.30 -61.15 13.87
N SER A 119 -51.48 -60.54 13.84
CA SER A 119 -52.70 -61.17 13.29
C SER A 119 -52.57 -61.49 11.80
N ARG A 120 -51.96 -60.60 11.00
CA ARG A 120 -51.67 -60.86 9.57
C ARG A 120 -50.64 -61.96 9.36
N GLU A 121 -49.74 -62.17 10.31
CA GLU A 121 -48.65 -63.16 10.24
C GLU A 121 -49.00 -64.50 10.92
N HIS A 122 -50.23 -64.66 11.45
CA HIS A 122 -50.69 -65.78 12.29
C HIS A 122 -50.62 -67.18 11.62
N GLY A 123 -50.30 -67.28 10.33
CA GLY A 123 -50.09 -68.54 9.60
C GLY A 123 -48.63 -68.88 9.26
N ARG A 124 -47.66 -68.01 9.55
CA ARG A 124 -46.26 -68.23 9.18
C ARG A 124 -45.54 -69.06 10.26
N ILE A 125 -45.10 -70.26 9.88
CA ILE A 125 -44.32 -71.13 10.76
C ILE A 125 -42.85 -70.68 10.70
N ALA A 126 -42.38 -69.99 11.76
CA ALA A 126 -40.98 -69.66 11.97
C ALA A 126 -40.50 -70.26 13.30
N VAL A 127 -39.36 -70.96 13.27
CA VAL A 127 -38.69 -71.50 14.47
C VAL A 127 -37.27 -70.95 14.51
N PRO A 128 -36.89 -70.17 15.55
CA PRO A 128 -37.71 -69.77 16.69
C PRO A 128 -38.84 -68.81 16.30
N ARG A 129 -39.95 -68.81 17.07
CA ARG A 129 -41.11 -67.93 16.83
C ARG A 129 -40.67 -66.46 16.86
N ARG A 130 -41.16 -65.68 15.90
CA ARG A 130 -40.91 -64.24 15.81
C ARG A 130 -42.20 -63.48 16.08
N TYR A 131 -42.10 -62.44 16.90
CA TYR A 131 -43.22 -61.62 17.33
C TYR A 131 -42.99 -60.18 16.87
N PRO A 132 -43.84 -59.60 16.01
CA PRO A 132 -43.73 -58.19 15.65
C PRO A 132 -44.09 -57.34 16.88
N ILE A 133 -43.12 -56.58 17.37
CA ILE A 133 -43.25 -55.73 18.53
C ILE A 133 -43.06 -54.27 18.13
N ARG A 134 -43.68 -53.36 18.87
CA ARG A 134 -43.38 -51.93 18.87
C ARG A 134 -42.50 -51.62 20.05
N LEU A 135 -41.29 -51.14 19.75
CA LEU A 135 -40.35 -50.61 20.71
C LEU A 135 -40.46 -49.10 20.70
N VAL A 136 -40.42 -48.50 21.89
CA VAL A 136 -40.26 -47.05 22.02
C VAL A 136 -38.77 -46.79 22.10
N GLU A 137 -38.21 -46.20 21.04
CA GLU A 137 -36.80 -45.86 20.98
C GLU A 137 -36.63 -44.34 21.03
N ARG A 138 -35.48 -43.91 21.54
CA ARG A 138 -35.07 -42.51 21.48
C ARG A 138 -34.50 -42.25 20.10
N GLU A 139 -35.16 -41.37 19.36
CA GLU A 139 -34.68 -40.87 18.09
C GLU A 139 -34.02 -39.51 18.32
N ASN A 140 -32.73 -39.45 18.02
CA ASN A 140 -31.94 -38.24 18.14
C ASN A 140 -32.01 -37.37 16.87
N ALA A 141 -32.62 -37.88 15.79
CA ALA A 141 -32.80 -37.15 14.53
C ALA A 141 -33.97 -36.15 14.59
N THR A 142 -33.94 -35.25 15.57
CA THR A 142 -34.88 -34.13 15.66
C THR A 142 -34.50 -33.03 14.66
N PRO A 143 -35.44 -32.17 14.21
CA PRO A 143 -35.13 -31.05 13.31
C PRO A 143 -33.97 -30.17 13.80
N GLU A 144 -33.92 -29.90 15.11
CA GLU A 144 -32.90 -29.10 15.77
C GLU A 144 -31.51 -29.76 15.75
N ASN A 145 -31.41 -31.08 15.94
CA ASN A 145 -30.15 -31.82 15.82
C ASN A 145 -29.71 -31.99 14.34
N VAL A 146 -30.67 -32.05 13.41
CA VAL A 146 -30.39 -32.01 11.96
C VAL A 146 -29.82 -30.64 11.56
N LEU A 147 -30.33 -29.54 12.12
CA LEU A 147 -29.78 -28.20 11.90
C LEU A 147 -28.35 -28.07 12.45
N ALA A 148 -28.08 -28.61 13.65
CA ALA A 148 -26.73 -28.64 14.23
C ALA A 148 -25.74 -29.39 13.33
N SER A 149 -26.17 -30.52 12.79
CA SER A 149 -25.35 -31.34 11.89
C SER A 149 -25.14 -30.68 10.53
N TYR A 150 -26.16 -29.98 10.02
CA TYR A 150 -26.06 -29.18 8.80
C TYR A 150 -25.01 -28.08 8.95
N ALA A 151 -25.07 -27.30 10.03
CA ALA A 151 -24.12 -26.23 10.31
C ALA A 151 -22.67 -26.75 10.40
N ALA A 152 -22.47 -27.89 11.06
CA ALA A 152 -21.14 -28.50 11.18
C ALA A 152 -20.59 -29.01 9.84
N HIS A 153 -21.41 -29.66 9.01
CA HIS A 153 -21.01 -30.09 7.67
C HIS A 153 -20.70 -28.91 6.75
N TRP A 154 -21.50 -27.84 6.84
CA TRP A 154 -21.30 -26.61 6.08
C TRP A 154 -19.92 -26.00 6.33
N LEU A 155 -19.64 -25.63 7.58
CA LEU A 155 -18.38 -24.97 7.93
C LEU A 155 -17.17 -25.89 7.73
N ARG A 156 -17.31 -27.18 8.03
CA ARG A 156 -16.22 -28.14 7.79
C ARG A 156 -15.86 -28.23 6.30
N ARG A 157 -16.86 -28.17 5.41
CA ARG A 157 -16.62 -28.11 3.96
C ARG A 157 -15.98 -26.81 3.54
N ASP A 158 -16.47 -25.67 4.03
CA ASP A 158 -15.88 -24.36 3.71
C ASP A 158 -14.40 -24.31 4.10
N LEU A 159 -14.07 -24.74 5.32
CA LEU A 159 -12.69 -24.83 5.78
C LEU A 159 -11.85 -25.80 4.92
N ALA A 160 -12.44 -26.89 4.43
CA ALA A 160 -11.73 -27.86 3.59
C ALA A 160 -11.43 -27.35 2.17
N THR A 161 -12.18 -26.36 1.67
CA THR A 161 -11.97 -25.79 0.33
C THR A 161 -10.90 -24.71 0.25
N ILE A 162 -10.27 -24.35 1.38
CA ILE A 162 -9.27 -23.27 1.43
C ILE A 162 -7.93 -23.77 0.89
N PRO A 163 -7.33 -23.11 -0.12
CA PRO A 163 -6.00 -23.46 -0.62
C PRO A 163 -4.96 -23.39 0.49
N ARG A 164 -4.32 -24.54 0.79
CA ARG A 164 -3.33 -24.62 1.88
C ARG A 164 -2.02 -23.93 1.55
N ASP A 165 -1.72 -23.77 0.26
CA ASP A 165 -0.49 -23.13 -0.23
C ASP A 165 -0.39 -21.65 0.18
N PHE A 166 -1.52 -21.05 0.53
CA PHE A 166 -1.61 -19.67 1.02
C PHE A 166 -1.21 -19.51 2.51
N LEU A 167 -1.09 -20.63 3.25
CA LEU A 167 -0.82 -20.62 4.68
C LEU A 167 0.58 -21.17 5.00
N PRO A 168 1.42 -20.41 5.72
CA PRO A 168 2.64 -20.95 6.30
C PRO A 168 2.34 -22.16 7.20
N ALA A 169 3.13 -23.22 7.09
CA ALA A 169 2.84 -24.50 7.76
C ALA A 169 2.78 -24.40 9.30
N LYS A 170 3.42 -23.39 9.91
CA LYS A 170 3.39 -23.17 11.37
C LYS A 170 2.53 -21.96 11.77
N SER A 171 1.73 -21.41 10.86
CA SER A 171 0.88 -20.27 11.18
C SER A 171 -0.22 -20.64 12.18
N PRO A 172 -0.68 -19.69 13.02
CA PRO A 172 -1.86 -19.87 13.85
C PRO A 172 -3.09 -20.30 13.04
N GLU A 173 -3.28 -19.73 11.85
CA GLU A 173 -4.39 -20.06 10.95
C GLU A 173 -4.35 -21.51 10.50
N PHE A 174 -3.18 -22.06 10.16
CA PHE A 174 -3.06 -23.45 9.76
C PHE A 174 -3.37 -24.41 10.92
N ARG A 175 -2.93 -24.08 12.14
CA ARG A 175 -3.22 -24.86 13.35
C ARG A 175 -4.70 -24.80 13.72
N ASP A 176 -5.30 -23.62 13.71
CA ASP A 176 -6.72 -23.45 14.01
C ASP A 176 -7.59 -24.09 12.93
N LEU A 177 -7.21 -24.01 11.66
CA LEU A 177 -7.88 -24.73 10.58
C LEU A 177 -7.97 -26.23 10.87
N GLN A 178 -6.85 -26.86 11.25
CA GLN A 178 -6.82 -28.28 11.61
C GLN A 178 -7.64 -28.57 12.87
N ARG A 179 -7.42 -27.80 13.95
CA ARG A 179 -8.13 -27.97 15.23
C ARG A 179 -9.65 -27.86 15.06
N LEU A 180 -10.10 -26.89 14.29
CA LEU A 180 -11.52 -26.63 14.02
C LEU A 180 -12.13 -27.70 13.11
N GLN A 181 -11.43 -28.12 12.05
CA GLN A 181 -11.86 -29.24 11.21
C GLN A 181 -12.03 -30.54 12.02
N ASP A 182 -11.07 -30.85 12.87
CA ASP A 182 -11.12 -32.02 13.75
C ASP A 182 -12.20 -31.88 14.83
N GLY A 183 -12.36 -30.68 15.40
CA GLY A 183 -13.42 -30.36 16.36
C GLY A 183 -14.81 -30.59 15.77
N LEU A 184 -15.08 -30.05 14.58
CA LEU A 184 -16.36 -30.22 13.90
C LEU A 184 -16.58 -31.68 13.51
N GLY A 185 -15.52 -32.38 13.09
CA GLY A 185 -15.54 -33.82 12.83
C GLY A 185 -15.91 -34.63 14.07
N ARG A 186 -15.33 -34.31 15.23
CA ARG A 186 -15.67 -34.96 16.52
C ARG A 186 -17.11 -34.68 16.92
N SER A 187 -17.59 -33.44 16.80
CA SER A 187 -18.98 -33.08 17.10
C SER A 187 -19.97 -33.88 16.27
N LEU A 188 -19.72 -34.04 14.96
CA LEU A 188 -20.54 -34.87 14.07
C LEU A 188 -20.52 -36.37 14.43
N GLY A 189 -19.47 -36.84 15.11
CA GLY A 189 -19.34 -38.21 15.60
C GLY A 189 -20.02 -38.48 16.94
N LEU A 190 -20.61 -37.47 17.59
CA LEU A 190 -21.30 -37.65 18.86
C LEU A 190 -22.56 -38.53 18.70
N PRO A 191 -22.85 -39.46 19.63
CA PRO A 191 -24.04 -40.31 19.57
C PRO A 191 -25.37 -39.54 19.49
N LEU A 192 -25.41 -38.31 20.00
CA LEU A 192 -26.59 -37.43 19.93
C LEU A 192 -26.85 -36.87 18.52
N LEU A 193 -25.85 -36.88 17.63
CA LEU A 193 -26.00 -36.56 16.20
C LEU A 193 -25.95 -37.84 15.35
N ALA A 194 -26.13 -39.02 15.96
CA ALA A 194 -26.21 -40.27 15.21
C ALA A 194 -27.43 -40.25 14.27
N GLY A 195 -27.19 -40.51 12.98
CA GLY A 195 -28.24 -40.57 11.96
C GLY A 195 -28.73 -39.22 11.42
N THR A 196 -28.26 -38.09 11.94
CA THR A 196 -28.65 -36.75 11.44
C THR A 196 -27.88 -36.33 10.18
N SER A 197 -26.66 -36.84 9.99
CA SER A 197 -25.77 -36.43 8.89
C SER A 197 -26.38 -36.66 7.50
N ALA A 198 -27.04 -37.81 7.28
CA ALA A 198 -27.68 -38.10 6.00
C ALA A 198 -28.84 -37.13 5.70
N LEU A 199 -29.62 -36.77 6.73
CA LEU A 199 -30.71 -35.82 6.65
C LEU A 199 -30.20 -34.39 6.40
N ALA A 200 -29.13 -33.99 7.10
CA ALA A 200 -28.48 -32.70 6.89
C ALA A 200 -27.95 -32.54 5.45
N LEU A 201 -27.30 -33.58 4.90
CA LEU A 201 -26.83 -33.57 3.51
C LEU A 201 -27.98 -33.62 2.49
N ASP A 202 -29.14 -34.21 2.83
CA ASP A 202 -30.34 -34.14 1.99
C ASP A 202 -30.94 -32.72 1.97
N VAL A 203 -30.98 -32.05 3.13
CA VAL A 203 -31.37 -30.62 3.24
C VAL A 203 -30.47 -29.75 2.37
N TRP A 204 -29.15 -29.99 2.40
CA TRP A 204 -28.20 -29.29 1.53
C TRP A 204 -28.49 -29.54 0.04
N ARG A 205 -28.64 -30.81 -0.37
CA ARG A 205 -28.88 -31.18 -1.78
C ARG A 205 -30.18 -30.60 -2.34
N ARG A 206 -31.19 -30.42 -1.50
CA ARG A 206 -32.50 -29.87 -1.88
C ARG A 206 -32.63 -28.37 -1.66
N SER A 207 -31.58 -27.70 -1.16
CA SER A 207 -31.61 -26.29 -0.76
C SER A 207 -32.74 -25.97 0.23
N ALA A 208 -33.11 -26.92 1.09
CA ALA A 208 -34.27 -26.87 1.99
C ALA A 208 -33.91 -26.37 3.40
N LEU A 209 -32.81 -25.63 3.54
CA LEU A 209 -32.41 -24.98 4.80
C LEU A 209 -33.48 -24.02 5.37
N PRO A 210 -34.17 -23.17 4.57
CA PRO A 210 -35.19 -22.26 5.10
C PRO A 210 -36.28 -23.03 5.84
N ASP A 211 -36.81 -24.08 5.22
CA ASP A 211 -37.85 -24.94 5.77
C ASP A 211 -37.38 -25.66 7.03
N LEU A 212 -36.09 -26.00 7.12
CA LEU A 212 -35.52 -26.59 8.33
C LEU A 212 -35.49 -25.58 9.49
N ILE A 213 -35.04 -24.35 9.24
CA ILE A 213 -35.01 -23.27 10.23
C ILE A 213 -36.43 -22.96 10.71
N GLU A 214 -37.39 -22.84 9.80
CA GLU A 214 -38.79 -22.56 10.15
C GLU A 214 -39.39 -23.67 11.04
N ARG A 215 -39.10 -24.94 10.72
CA ARG A 215 -39.52 -26.08 11.55
C ARG A 215 -38.86 -26.09 12.94
N VAL A 216 -37.60 -25.67 13.04
CA VAL A 216 -36.91 -25.54 14.34
C VAL A 216 -37.51 -24.39 15.15
N ASN A 217 -37.72 -23.23 14.56
CA ASN A 217 -38.33 -22.06 15.21
C ASN A 217 -39.75 -22.37 15.69
N ALA A 218 -40.58 -23.02 14.86
CA ALA A 218 -41.91 -23.44 15.28
C ALA A 218 -41.90 -24.37 16.51
N ARG A 219 -40.87 -25.23 16.65
CA ARG A 219 -40.71 -26.11 17.82
C ARG A 219 -40.19 -25.36 19.04
N LEU A 220 -39.33 -24.36 18.86
CA LEU A 220 -38.84 -23.48 19.92
C LEU A 220 -40.01 -22.66 20.50
N GLU A 221 -40.80 -22.01 19.64
CA GLU A 221 -41.96 -21.21 20.04
C GLU A 221 -43.06 -22.05 20.70
N ALA A 222 -43.27 -23.29 20.23
CA ALA A 222 -44.23 -24.22 20.82
C ALA A 222 -43.76 -24.84 22.15
N GLY A 223 -42.55 -24.55 22.62
CA GLY A 223 -42.01 -25.11 23.87
C GLY A 223 -41.76 -26.62 23.83
N HIS A 224 -41.57 -27.21 22.65
CA HIS A 224 -41.32 -28.64 22.48
C HIS A 224 -39.89 -29.09 22.84
N ILE A 225 -39.03 -28.14 23.20
CA ILE A 225 -37.61 -28.34 23.47
C ILE A 225 -37.36 -28.03 24.95
N ALA A 226 -36.87 -29.01 25.70
CA ALA A 226 -36.66 -28.89 27.15
C ALA A 226 -35.55 -27.91 27.55
N SER A 227 -34.60 -27.64 26.66
CA SER A 227 -33.53 -26.65 26.85
C SER A 227 -33.40 -25.84 25.56
N PRO A 228 -34.26 -24.82 25.36
CA PRO A 228 -34.39 -24.13 24.09
C PRO A 228 -33.22 -23.21 23.76
N GLU A 229 -32.48 -22.71 24.77
CA GLU A 229 -31.50 -21.64 24.61
C GLU A 229 -30.37 -21.98 23.63
N PRO A 230 -29.68 -23.14 23.72
CA PRO A 230 -28.61 -23.48 22.78
C PRO A 230 -29.09 -23.68 21.35
N TYR A 231 -30.32 -24.18 21.16
CA TYR A 231 -30.91 -24.40 19.84
C TYR A 231 -31.46 -23.12 19.22
N LYS A 232 -31.93 -22.18 20.04
CA LYS A 232 -32.27 -20.83 19.61
C LYS A 232 -31.03 -20.08 19.12
N GLU A 233 -29.96 -20.10 19.90
CA GLU A 233 -28.67 -19.52 19.50
C GLU A 233 -28.14 -20.13 18.19
N LEU A 234 -28.24 -21.45 18.03
CA LEU A 234 -27.90 -22.12 16.78
C LEU A 234 -28.77 -21.66 15.60
N ALA A 235 -30.09 -21.60 15.77
CA ALA A 235 -31.01 -21.21 14.70
C ALA A 235 -30.79 -19.75 14.26
N ASP A 236 -30.61 -18.85 15.23
CA ASP A 236 -30.29 -17.44 15.00
C ASP A 236 -28.95 -17.31 14.28
N TRP A 237 -27.92 -18.04 14.72
CA TRP A 237 -26.59 -18.04 14.09
C TRP A 237 -26.63 -18.55 12.64
N VAL A 238 -27.34 -19.66 12.36
CA VAL A 238 -27.46 -20.19 10.99
C VAL A 238 -28.24 -19.23 10.10
N ALA A 239 -29.34 -18.65 10.59
CA ALA A 239 -30.15 -17.69 9.84
C ALA A 239 -29.36 -16.42 9.51
N ALA A 240 -28.60 -15.91 10.48
CA ALA A 240 -27.70 -14.77 10.30
C ALA A 240 -26.65 -15.08 9.22
N THR A 241 -25.92 -16.20 9.34
CA THR A 241 -24.84 -16.56 8.42
C THR A 241 -25.34 -16.83 6.99
N ARG A 242 -26.58 -17.28 6.82
CA ARG A 242 -27.21 -17.51 5.50
C ARG A 242 -27.54 -16.24 4.73
N ASN A 243 -28.04 -15.20 5.40
CA ASN A 243 -28.52 -13.97 4.72
C ASN A 243 -27.37 -13.04 4.30
N GLY A 244 -26.11 -13.51 4.30
CA GLY A 244 -24.91 -12.67 4.16
C GLY A 244 -24.63 -11.81 5.40
N THR A 245 -25.50 -11.88 6.40
CA THR A 245 -25.42 -11.25 7.72
C THR A 245 -24.80 -12.21 8.73
N ALA A 246 -23.74 -12.95 8.38
CA ALA A 246 -22.98 -13.71 9.36
C ALA A 246 -22.57 -12.73 10.46
N VAL A 247 -23.30 -12.78 11.59
CA VAL A 247 -23.26 -11.86 12.74
C VAL A 247 -22.63 -10.54 12.33
N ALA A 248 -23.34 -9.69 11.59
CA ALA A 248 -22.84 -8.36 11.23
C ALA A 248 -23.92 -7.47 10.62
N ASP A 249 -24.54 -6.62 11.44
CA ASP A 249 -24.65 -5.23 10.99
C ASP A 249 -23.23 -4.72 10.71
N VAL A 250 -23.09 -3.73 9.83
CA VAL A 250 -21.82 -3.08 9.47
C VAL A 250 -21.15 -2.56 10.74
N GLY A 251 -20.34 -3.40 11.39
CA GLY A 251 -20.10 -3.23 12.82
C GLY A 251 -19.89 -4.53 13.64
N ASP A 252 -20.19 -5.71 13.13
CA ASP A 252 -20.24 -6.91 13.99
C ASP A 252 -19.55 -8.15 13.42
N ARG A 253 -18.89 -8.07 12.25
CA ARG A 253 -18.17 -9.25 11.69
C ARG A 253 -17.11 -9.71 12.69
N GLU A 254 -17.24 -10.95 13.16
CA GLU A 254 -16.25 -11.65 13.98
C GLU A 254 -15.09 -12.14 13.08
N TRP A 255 -13.90 -11.56 13.23
CA TRP A 255 -12.69 -11.98 12.49
C TRP A 255 -11.65 -12.48 13.47
N SER A 256 -10.97 -13.56 13.10
CA SER A 256 -9.77 -14.03 13.80
C SER A 256 -8.57 -13.15 13.43
N PHE A 257 -8.22 -12.20 14.30
CA PHE A 257 -6.96 -11.45 14.24
C PHE A 257 -6.04 -11.91 15.37
N TYR A 258 -4.74 -11.73 15.23
CA TYR A 258 -3.79 -12.09 16.29
C TYR A 258 -4.02 -11.28 17.58
N ASP A 259 -3.68 -11.88 18.72
CA ASP A 259 -3.74 -11.27 20.06
C ASP A 259 -2.87 -9.99 20.21
N ALA A 260 -2.84 -9.39 21.40
CA ALA A 260 -2.04 -8.18 21.68
C ALA A 260 -0.52 -8.32 21.41
N ARG A 261 0.01 -9.55 21.24
CA ARG A 261 1.42 -9.77 20.86
C ARG A 261 1.69 -9.36 19.41
N PHE A 262 0.64 -9.23 18.60
CA PHE A 262 0.72 -8.73 17.23
C PHE A 262 0.77 -7.20 17.13
N ASP A 263 0.44 -6.47 18.19
CA ASP A 263 0.32 -5.01 18.13
C ASP A 263 1.59 -4.34 17.58
N THR A 264 2.77 -4.87 17.90
CA THR A 264 4.03 -4.34 17.33
C THR A 264 4.07 -4.51 15.81
N LYS A 265 3.69 -5.68 15.30
CA LYS A 265 3.65 -5.95 13.85
C LYS A 265 2.53 -5.18 13.16
N LEU A 266 1.38 -5.03 13.81
CA LEU A 266 0.28 -4.18 13.36
C LEU A 266 0.76 -2.73 13.20
N PHE A 267 1.54 -2.21 14.15
CA PHE A 267 2.10 -0.87 14.07
C PHE A 267 3.06 -0.72 12.89
N GLU A 268 3.92 -1.70 12.64
CA GLU A 268 4.82 -1.71 11.48
C GLU A 268 4.05 -1.72 10.14
N ILE A 269 3.02 -2.58 10.01
CA ILE A 269 2.18 -2.68 8.79
C ILE A 269 1.38 -1.39 8.57
N TRP A 270 0.87 -0.78 9.65
CA TRP A 270 0.20 0.50 9.57
C TRP A 270 1.14 1.62 9.12
N CYS A 271 2.36 1.65 9.64
CA CYS A 271 3.39 2.61 9.22
C CYS A 271 3.79 2.39 7.75
N LEU A 272 3.90 1.15 7.27
CA LEU A 272 4.14 0.83 5.86
C LEU A 272 3.10 1.50 4.97
N LEU A 273 1.82 1.27 5.26
CA LEU A 273 0.72 1.82 4.47
C LEU A 273 0.73 3.35 4.50
N LYS A 274 0.86 3.96 5.68
CA LYS A 274 0.81 5.41 5.82
C LYS A 274 2.01 6.12 5.22
N LEU A 275 3.19 5.50 5.25
CA LEU A 275 4.35 6.02 4.53
C LEU A 275 4.14 5.93 3.02
N ALA A 276 3.59 4.82 2.51
CA ALA A 276 3.28 4.67 1.09
C ALA A 276 2.22 5.70 0.61
N ASP A 277 1.16 5.92 1.39
CA ASP A 277 0.14 6.94 1.13
C ASP A 277 0.75 8.35 1.08
N ALA A 278 1.64 8.67 2.02
CA ALA A 278 2.30 9.97 2.10
C ALA A 278 3.29 10.20 0.94
N ILE A 279 4.09 9.20 0.57
CA ILE A 279 4.95 9.27 -0.62
C ILE A 279 4.08 9.45 -1.87
N SER A 280 3.02 8.68 -2.01
CA SER A 280 2.13 8.76 -3.18
C SER A 280 1.41 10.10 -3.27
N SER A 281 1.09 10.70 -2.13
CA SER A 281 0.54 12.05 -2.07
C SER A 281 1.51 13.11 -2.60
N LEU A 282 2.82 12.89 -2.49
CA LEU A 282 3.84 13.81 -3.00
C LEU A 282 4.17 13.56 -4.48
N ILE A 283 4.40 12.31 -4.88
CA ILE A 283 4.95 11.98 -6.21
C ILE A 283 4.00 11.19 -7.13
N GLY A 284 2.75 10.94 -6.70
CA GLY A 284 1.74 10.24 -7.49
C GLY A 284 1.62 8.75 -7.15
N VAL A 285 0.74 8.06 -7.87
CA VAL A 285 0.42 6.64 -7.63
C VAL A 285 1.65 5.76 -7.92
N PRO A 286 1.92 4.72 -7.12
CA PRO A 286 3.03 3.81 -7.37
C PRO A 286 2.86 3.06 -8.70
N ALA A 287 3.98 2.84 -9.40
CA ALA A 287 4.06 1.99 -10.58
C ALA A 287 3.95 0.49 -10.23
N LEU A 288 4.37 0.12 -9.02
CA LEU A 288 4.20 -1.21 -8.46
C LEU A 288 3.59 -1.08 -7.06
N ALA A 289 2.50 -1.80 -6.80
CA ALA A 289 1.98 -2.02 -5.45
C ALA A 289 1.76 -3.53 -5.29
N ALA A 290 2.43 -4.14 -4.33
CA ALA A 290 2.27 -5.57 -4.06
C ALA A 290 0.85 -5.85 -3.60
N GLU A 291 0.25 -6.91 -4.16
CA GLU A 291 -1.14 -7.29 -3.89
C GLU A 291 -1.31 -7.93 -2.50
N SER A 292 -0.22 -8.42 -1.91
CA SER A 292 -0.23 -9.18 -0.66
C SER A 292 1.06 -9.02 0.14
N LEU A 293 0.93 -8.97 1.47
CA LEU A 293 2.07 -9.03 2.38
C LEU A 293 2.81 -10.39 2.36
N ALA A 294 2.22 -11.43 1.76
CA ALA A 294 2.91 -12.69 1.50
C ALA A 294 4.10 -12.49 0.54
N GLN A 295 4.04 -11.49 -0.34
CA GLN A 295 5.07 -11.20 -1.35
C GLN A 295 6.22 -10.35 -0.78
N ARG A 296 6.19 -9.95 0.50
CA ARG A 296 7.20 -9.06 1.11
C ARG A 296 8.66 -9.52 0.98
N HIS A 297 8.89 -10.81 0.78
CA HIS A 297 10.23 -11.39 0.60
C HIS A 297 10.67 -11.49 -0.87
N GLN A 298 9.79 -11.16 -1.81
CA GLN A 298 10.04 -11.27 -3.26
C GLN A 298 10.57 -9.97 -3.88
N GLY A 299 10.53 -8.86 -3.14
CA GLY A 299 10.94 -7.55 -3.63
C GLY A 299 10.29 -6.40 -2.85
N PRO A 300 10.29 -5.18 -3.41
CA PRO A 300 9.66 -4.03 -2.77
C PRO A 300 8.13 -4.19 -2.72
N MET A 301 7.53 -3.66 -1.65
CA MET A 301 6.08 -3.60 -1.49
C MET A 301 5.47 -2.51 -2.36
N TYR A 302 6.19 -1.41 -2.57
CA TYR A 302 5.78 -0.32 -3.44
C TYR A 302 6.97 0.21 -4.25
N ALA A 303 6.74 0.62 -5.49
CA ALA A 303 7.74 1.34 -6.29
C ALA A 303 7.11 2.51 -7.04
N TRP A 304 7.82 3.64 -7.08
CA TRP A 304 7.45 4.85 -7.80
C TRP A 304 8.55 5.23 -8.80
N ASN A 305 8.15 5.84 -9.91
CA ASN A 305 9.07 6.46 -10.85
C ASN A 305 9.41 7.87 -10.35
N VAL A 306 10.70 8.19 -10.22
CA VAL A 306 11.19 9.50 -9.76
C VAL A 306 12.28 9.98 -10.71
N GLY A 307 11.90 10.80 -11.70
CA GLY A 307 12.77 11.19 -12.80
C GLY A 307 13.27 9.97 -13.57
N ALA A 308 14.55 9.95 -13.95
CA ALA A 308 15.19 8.80 -14.64
C ALA A 308 15.57 7.64 -13.68
N GLY A 309 14.78 7.40 -12.65
CA GLY A 309 15.07 6.44 -11.59
C GLY A 309 13.82 5.90 -10.90
N SER A 310 14.03 5.02 -9.93
CA SER A 310 12.96 4.43 -9.14
C SER A 310 13.18 4.65 -7.65
N LEU A 311 12.09 4.86 -6.93
CA LEU A 311 12.04 4.84 -5.46
C LEU A 311 11.26 3.61 -5.05
N GLN A 312 11.80 2.79 -4.16
CA GLN A 312 11.25 1.49 -3.79
C GLN A 312 11.13 1.39 -2.27
N LEU A 313 9.94 1.09 -1.77
CA LEU A 313 9.65 0.87 -0.36
C LEU A 313 9.59 -0.62 -0.07
N HIS A 314 10.50 -1.07 0.79
CA HIS A 314 10.67 -2.45 1.21
C HIS A 314 10.13 -2.65 2.63
N PHE A 315 9.57 -3.83 2.89
CA PHE A 315 9.09 -4.23 4.22
C PHE A 315 9.90 -5.42 4.73
N GLN A 316 10.60 -5.22 5.85
CA GLN A 316 11.45 -6.23 6.50
C GLN A 316 12.55 -6.85 5.60
N ALA A 317 13.07 -6.08 4.64
CA ALA A 317 14.15 -6.53 3.77
C ALA A 317 15.46 -6.71 4.54
N SER A 318 16.27 -7.69 4.12
CA SER A 318 17.62 -7.86 4.67
C SER A 318 18.48 -6.63 4.34
N LEU A 319 19.23 -6.14 5.32
CA LEU A 319 20.16 -5.03 5.16
C LEU A 319 21.14 -5.26 4.01
N ALA A 320 21.59 -6.49 3.81
CA ALA A 320 22.48 -6.87 2.71
C ALA A 320 21.85 -6.74 1.31
N ALA A 321 20.52 -6.75 1.21
CA ALA A 321 19.79 -6.59 -0.06
C ALA A 321 19.51 -5.10 -0.39
N LEU A 322 19.71 -4.20 0.57
CA LEU A 322 19.40 -2.77 0.42
C LEU A 322 20.52 -1.98 -0.27
N THR A 323 21.75 -2.50 -0.30
CA THR A 323 22.92 -1.89 -0.96
C THR A 323 23.70 -2.90 -1.79
N GLU A 324 24.42 -2.45 -2.82
CA GLU A 324 25.24 -3.35 -3.68
C GLU A 324 26.47 -3.90 -2.96
N GLY A 325 27.11 -3.12 -2.07
CA GLY A 325 28.25 -3.57 -1.27
C GLY A 325 27.88 -4.50 -0.10
N GLY A 326 26.58 -4.63 0.19
CA GLY A 326 26.07 -5.44 1.29
C GLY A 326 26.56 -4.95 2.66
N VAL A 327 26.75 -5.90 3.58
CA VAL A 327 27.16 -5.63 4.97
C VAL A 327 28.67 -5.85 5.19
N VAL A 328 29.23 -5.01 6.07
CA VAL A 328 30.68 -4.89 6.34
C VAL A 328 31.14 -5.85 7.45
N TRP A 329 30.35 -6.03 8.51
CA TRP A 329 30.78 -6.80 9.68
C TRP A 329 30.58 -8.31 9.52
N SER A 330 31.55 -9.08 10.01
CA SER A 330 31.52 -10.56 10.04
C SER A 330 32.06 -11.11 11.36
N PHE A 331 31.67 -12.34 11.71
CA PHE A 331 32.04 -13.00 12.96
C PHE A 331 33.31 -13.84 12.80
N GLU A 332 34.22 -13.78 13.76
CA GLU A 332 35.38 -14.69 13.84
C GLU A 332 35.30 -15.62 15.06
N PRO A 333 35.56 -16.95 14.91
CA PRO A 333 35.85 -17.66 13.66
C PRO A 333 34.56 -18.00 12.88
N GLY A 334 34.45 -17.60 11.61
CA GLY A 334 33.35 -18.02 10.74
C GLY A 334 33.14 -17.14 9.51
N PRO A 335 32.38 -17.60 8.50
CA PRO A 335 32.02 -16.78 7.34
C PRO A 335 30.71 -15.99 7.56
N ALA A 336 30.10 -16.08 8.75
CA ALA A 336 28.80 -15.47 9.01
C ALA A 336 28.92 -13.94 9.08
N LYS A 337 28.13 -13.25 8.26
CA LYS A 337 28.01 -11.79 8.28
C LYS A 337 26.99 -11.32 9.31
N LEU A 338 27.19 -10.14 9.88
CA LEU A 338 26.21 -9.51 10.79
C LEU A 338 24.95 -9.14 9.99
N GLN A 339 23.86 -9.85 10.27
CA GLN A 339 22.57 -9.60 9.63
C GLN A 339 21.81 -8.46 10.31
N GLY A 340 21.03 -7.73 9.52
CA GLY A 340 20.09 -6.72 9.99
C GLY A 340 18.83 -6.76 9.14
N PHE A 341 17.69 -6.46 9.75
CA PHE A 341 16.38 -6.44 9.09
C PHE A 341 15.65 -5.18 9.58
N PRO A 342 15.85 -4.01 8.94
CA PRO A 342 15.02 -2.85 9.23
C PRO A 342 13.55 -3.15 8.92
N ASP A 343 12.64 -2.61 9.73
CA ASP A 343 11.21 -2.84 9.54
C ASP A 343 10.73 -2.26 8.21
N LEU A 344 11.20 -1.05 7.86
CA LEU A 344 10.93 -0.37 6.60
C LEU A 344 12.22 0.23 6.03
N ALA A 345 12.38 0.15 4.71
CA ALA A 345 13.49 0.81 4.03
C ALA A 345 13.02 1.35 2.69
N VAL A 346 13.49 2.55 2.34
CA VAL A 346 13.33 3.13 1.02
C VAL A 346 14.68 3.11 0.33
N THR A 347 14.78 2.39 -0.78
CA THR A 347 15.92 2.49 -1.69
C THR A 347 15.53 3.39 -2.86
N ALA A 348 16.49 4.18 -3.34
CA ALA A 348 16.28 4.99 -4.53
C ALA A 348 17.40 4.73 -5.51
N ASP A 349 17.08 4.18 -6.67
CA ASP A 349 18.01 3.95 -7.76
C ASP A 349 17.76 5.01 -8.82
N THR A 350 18.52 6.10 -8.74
CA THR A 350 18.45 7.22 -9.68
C THR A 350 19.77 7.41 -10.38
N ILE A 351 19.78 8.27 -11.40
CA ILE A 351 21.02 8.77 -12.01
C ILE A 351 22.00 9.35 -10.98
N ALA A 352 21.53 9.84 -9.82
CA ALA A 352 22.38 10.35 -8.73
C ALA A 352 22.99 9.25 -7.85
N GLY A 353 22.92 8.00 -8.30
CA GLY A 353 23.34 6.79 -7.62
C GLY A 353 22.36 6.31 -6.55
N ARG A 354 22.61 5.11 -6.04
CA ARG A 354 21.75 4.45 -5.06
C ARG A 354 21.64 5.22 -3.74
N GLY A 355 20.44 5.47 -3.29
CA GLY A 355 20.08 6.13 -2.03
C GLY A 355 19.39 5.17 -1.08
N LEU A 356 19.47 5.46 0.22
CA LEU A 356 18.83 4.66 1.26
C LEU A 356 18.27 5.56 2.35
N ALA A 357 17.01 5.35 2.70
CA ALA A 357 16.43 5.81 3.96
C ALA A 357 15.87 4.61 4.74
N ILE A 358 16.12 4.58 6.04
CA ILE A 358 15.65 3.49 6.92
C ILE A 358 14.59 4.05 7.87
N PHE A 359 13.50 3.31 8.06
CA PHE A 359 12.45 3.65 9.01
C PHE A 359 12.22 2.47 9.95
N ASP A 360 12.25 2.69 11.26
CA ASP A 360 12.14 1.64 12.27
C ASP A 360 10.97 1.95 13.21
N PRO A 361 9.74 1.52 12.87
CA PRO A 361 8.60 1.59 13.78
C PRO A 361 8.79 0.81 15.08
N LYS A 362 8.44 1.45 16.20
CA LYS A 362 8.53 0.90 17.55
C LYS A 362 7.29 1.26 18.35
N LEU A 363 6.52 0.23 18.70
CA LEU A 363 5.34 0.37 19.56
C LEU A 363 5.77 0.52 21.03
N ARG A 364 6.38 1.66 21.37
CA ARG A 364 6.77 2.01 22.74
C ARG A 364 6.17 3.38 23.08
N ARG A 365 5.50 3.47 24.22
CA ARG A 365 4.93 4.73 24.71
C ARG A 365 6.02 5.48 25.47
N ARG A 366 6.48 6.61 24.92
CA ARG A 366 7.45 7.50 25.57
C ARG A 366 6.92 8.93 25.52
N PRO A 367 6.04 9.34 26.45
CA PRO A 367 5.55 10.71 26.46
C PRO A 367 6.72 11.68 26.67
N ASN A 368 6.92 12.59 25.72
CA ASN A 368 7.89 13.70 25.80
C ASN A 368 9.37 13.29 26.00
N ARG A 369 9.78 12.09 25.57
CA ARG A 369 11.20 11.68 25.58
C ARG A 369 11.66 11.24 24.19
N VAL A 370 12.86 11.67 23.81
CA VAL A 370 13.50 11.25 22.56
C VAL A 370 13.91 9.78 22.65
N PRO A 371 13.61 8.92 21.66
CA PRO A 371 13.98 7.50 21.66
C PRO A 371 15.45 7.31 21.25
N THR A 372 16.38 7.65 22.15
CA THR A 372 17.83 7.69 21.84
C THR A 372 18.41 6.31 21.51
N GLU A 373 17.96 5.24 22.17
CA GLU A 373 18.45 3.87 21.92
C GLU A 373 18.07 3.39 20.51
N GLU A 374 16.82 3.64 20.10
CA GLU A 374 16.33 3.30 18.78
C GLU A 374 17.05 4.12 17.70
N LEU A 375 17.37 5.40 17.96
CA LEU A 375 18.20 6.21 17.07
C LEU A 375 19.63 5.64 16.92
N TYR A 376 20.25 5.15 18.00
CA TYR A 376 21.54 4.45 17.92
C TYR A 376 21.46 3.16 17.13
N LYS A 377 20.38 2.38 17.27
CA LYS A 377 20.14 1.18 16.47
C LYS A 377 20.07 1.53 14.97
N LEU A 378 19.37 2.60 14.62
CA LEU A 378 19.26 3.06 13.24
C LEU A 378 20.61 3.52 12.67
N LEU A 379 21.41 4.26 13.44
CA LEU A 379 22.80 4.58 13.09
C LEU A 379 23.65 3.31 12.93
N GLY A 380 23.43 2.29 13.78
CA GLY A 380 24.10 0.99 13.69
C GLY A 380 23.80 0.25 12.38
N TYR A 381 22.59 0.35 11.84
CA TYR A 381 22.29 -0.19 10.51
C TYR A 381 23.13 0.47 9.42
N PHE A 382 23.20 1.81 9.41
CA PHE A 382 24.06 2.53 8.46
C PHE A 382 25.55 2.21 8.65
N GLY A 383 25.99 2.07 9.90
CA GLY A 383 27.38 1.69 10.23
C GLY A 383 27.77 0.26 9.84
N ASN A 384 26.80 -0.62 9.56
CA ASN A 384 27.05 -1.98 9.06
C ASN A 384 26.99 -2.07 7.52
N LEU A 385 26.72 -0.97 6.82
CA LEU A 385 26.61 -0.93 5.36
C LEU A 385 27.84 -0.28 4.71
N GLU A 386 28.24 -0.78 3.54
CA GLU A 386 29.08 -0.02 2.61
C GLU A 386 28.24 1.07 1.94
N HIS A 387 27.96 2.15 2.69
CA HIS A 387 27.11 3.25 2.25
C HIS A 387 27.86 4.58 2.32
N SER A 388 28.08 5.22 1.17
CA SER A 388 28.85 6.46 1.06
C SER A 388 28.03 7.73 1.26
N LYS A 389 26.70 7.63 1.34
CA LYS A 389 25.81 8.77 1.58
C LYS A 389 25.52 8.93 3.08
N PRO A 390 25.23 10.16 3.55
CA PRO A 390 24.91 10.39 4.95
C PRO A 390 23.64 9.62 5.39
N PRO A 391 23.55 9.17 6.66
CA PRO A 391 22.37 8.48 7.17
C PRO A 391 21.11 9.35 7.08
N ILE A 392 20.05 8.81 6.50
CA ILE A 392 18.73 9.45 6.42
C ILE A 392 17.68 8.45 6.90
N GLY A 393 16.72 8.87 7.73
CA GLY A 393 15.70 7.94 8.21
C GLY A 393 14.87 8.45 9.36
N ALA A 394 13.98 7.61 9.88
CA ALA A 394 13.21 7.96 11.07
C ALA A 394 12.88 6.78 11.98
N ILE A 395 12.75 7.06 13.27
CA ILE A 395 12.06 6.20 14.22
C ILE A 395 10.61 6.64 14.29
N PHE A 396 9.70 5.71 14.05
CA PHE A 396 8.29 5.92 14.35
C PHE A 396 8.00 5.36 15.73
N TYR A 397 7.41 6.14 16.62
CA TYR A 397 7.01 5.63 17.93
C TYR A 397 5.57 6.00 18.25
N TYR A 398 4.91 5.11 18.98
CA TYR A 398 3.51 5.32 19.35
C TYR A 398 3.38 6.35 20.45
N SER A 399 2.74 7.47 20.12
CA SER A 399 2.54 8.63 20.98
C SER A 399 1.09 9.09 20.86
N PRO A 400 0.13 8.38 21.50
CA PRO A 400 -1.28 8.74 21.41
C PRO A 400 -1.48 10.18 21.90
N GLN A 401 -2.37 10.91 21.21
CA GLN A 401 -2.78 12.29 21.53
C GLN A 401 -1.68 13.35 21.47
N THR A 402 -0.44 12.98 21.12
CA THR A 402 0.72 13.87 21.14
C THR A 402 1.57 13.67 19.89
N ALA A 403 1.51 14.60 18.94
CA ALA A 403 2.40 14.61 17.79
C ALA A 403 3.73 15.25 18.19
N THR A 404 4.82 14.50 18.07
CA THR A 404 6.16 14.92 18.42
C THR A 404 7.09 14.69 17.24
N ASP A 405 7.99 15.64 17.00
CA ASP A 405 8.98 15.58 15.93
C ASP A 405 10.31 16.09 16.50
N PHE A 406 11.27 15.16 16.64
CA PHE A 406 12.63 15.50 17.02
C PHE A 406 13.56 15.20 15.86
N THR A 407 14.34 16.20 15.45
CA THR A 407 15.31 16.07 14.35
C THR A 407 16.74 16.01 14.89
N LEU A 408 17.49 15.01 14.45
CA LEU A 408 18.93 14.87 14.67
C LEU A 408 19.65 15.09 13.33
N VAL A 409 20.54 16.07 13.28
CA VAL A 409 21.33 16.40 12.09
C VAL A 409 22.82 16.18 12.35
N SER A 410 23.55 15.77 11.32
CA SER A 410 25.02 15.67 11.35
C SER A 410 25.66 16.72 10.46
N ALA A 411 26.91 17.09 10.77
CA ALA A 411 27.68 18.04 9.96
C ALA A 411 27.91 17.55 8.50
N GLY A 412 27.84 16.24 8.27
CA GLY A 412 27.95 15.63 6.93
C GLY A 412 26.63 15.59 6.14
N GLY A 413 25.54 16.19 6.64
CA GLY A 413 24.25 16.24 5.94
C GLY A 413 23.31 15.07 6.21
N GLY A 414 23.66 14.17 7.13
CA GLY A 414 22.77 13.12 7.64
C GLY A 414 21.66 13.71 8.51
N GLU A 415 20.48 13.12 8.43
CA GLU A 415 19.24 13.63 9.02
C GLU A 415 18.35 12.47 9.48
N LEU A 416 18.18 12.34 10.80
CA LEU A 416 17.33 11.34 11.42
C LEU A 416 16.20 11.99 12.19
N HIS A 417 14.98 11.48 12.05
CA HIS A 417 13.81 11.98 12.77
C HIS A 417 13.32 10.98 13.80
N ALA A 418 12.72 11.47 14.88
CA ALA A 418 11.94 10.67 15.80
C ALA A 418 10.51 11.23 15.84
N LEU A 419 9.59 10.48 15.23
CA LEU A 419 8.25 10.92 14.92
C LEU A 419 7.22 10.16 15.77
N GLY A 420 6.50 10.90 16.60
CA GLY A 420 5.40 10.40 17.41
C GLY A 420 4.13 10.26 16.59
N LEU A 421 3.57 9.05 16.59
CA LEU A 421 2.41 8.68 15.76
C LEU A 421 1.21 8.28 16.63
N ASP A 422 0.02 8.64 16.16
CA ASP A 422 -1.25 8.22 16.74
C ASP A 422 -2.21 7.77 15.63
N PRO A 423 -2.58 6.48 15.55
CA PRO A 423 -3.56 5.99 14.59
C PRO A 423 -4.95 6.62 14.72
N GLU A 424 -5.30 7.18 15.89
CA GLU A 424 -6.59 7.85 16.10
C GLU A 424 -6.59 9.28 15.55
N ALA A 425 -5.41 9.90 15.42
CA ALA A 425 -5.29 11.26 14.94
C ALA A 425 -5.32 11.28 13.40
N ALA A 426 -6.07 12.22 12.82
CA ALA A 426 -6.03 12.50 11.38
C ALA A 426 -4.74 13.22 10.93
N ALA A 427 -3.74 13.33 11.80
CA ALA A 427 -2.54 14.11 11.54
C ALA A 427 -1.61 13.38 10.54
N THR A 428 -1.52 13.91 9.32
CA THR A 428 -0.64 13.41 8.24
C THR A 428 0.80 13.91 8.35
N LYS A 429 1.02 14.99 9.11
CA LYS A 429 2.32 15.70 9.18
C LYS A 429 3.54 14.82 9.48
N PRO A 430 3.50 13.88 10.46
CA PRO A 430 4.66 13.02 10.70
C PRO A 430 5.01 12.13 9.50
N PHE A 431 4.00 11.60 8.81
CA PHE A 431 4.22 10.80 7.61
C PHE A 431 4.63 11.64 6.40
N GLU A 432 4.19 12.90 6.31
CA GLU A 432 4.70 13.85 5.31
C GLU A 432 6.20 14.13 5.50
N ALA A 433 6.65 14.33 6.75
CA ALA A 433 8.08 14.48 7.07
C ALA A 433 8.87 13.21 6.72
N ALA A 434 8.34 12.04 7.06
CA ALA A 434 8.94 10.75 6.70
C ALA A 434 9.04 10.54 5.17
N ALA A 435 7.99 10.90 4.43
CA ALA A 435 7.98 10.84 2.97
C ALA A 435 9.00 11.79 2.36
N GLN A 436 9.23 12.97 2.95
CA GLN A 436 10.29 13.88 2.52
C GLN A 436 11.69 13.30 2.73
N LEU A 437 11.94 12.60 3.85
CA LEU A 437 13.20 11.89 4.07
C LEU A 437 13.41 10.76 3.04
N ALA A 438 12.35 10.01 2.73
CA ALA A 438 12.38 8.99 1.68
C ALA A 438 12.75 9.60 0.32
N LEU A 439 12.15 10.74 -0.03
CA LEU A 439 12.45 11.49 -1.26
C LEU A 439 13.86 12.10 -1.25
N LYS A 440 14.36 12.54 -0.10
CA LYS A 440 15.74 13.02 0.05
C LYS A 440 16.75 11.91 -0.26
N ALA A 441 16.43 10.64 0.02
CA ALA A 441 17.28 9.51 -0.36
C ALA A 441 17.46 9.38 -1.88
N ALA A 442 16.47 9.76 -2.68
CA ALA A 442 16.60 9.86 -4.15
C ALA A 442 17.55 10.97 -4.61
N GLY A 443 18.08 11.76 -3.68
CA GLY A 443 18.92 12.90 -3.97
C GLY A 443 18.06 14.04 -4.54
N LEU A 444 16.94 14.38 -3.91
CA LEU A 444 16.18 15.59 -4.23
C LEU A 444 16.66 16.73 -3.33
N GLY A 445 16.87 17.93 -3.89
CA GLY A 445 17.37 19.08 -3.12
C GLY A 445 16.24 19.85 -2.45
N GLU A 446 16.62 20.81 -1.60
CA GLU A 446 15.67 21.59 -0.80
C GLU A 446 14.66 22.34 -1.65
N ARG A 447 15.06 22.84 -2.83
CA ARG A 447 14.15 23.55 -3.76
C ARG A 447 13.10 22.61 -4.33
N SER A 448 13.52 21.45 -4.81
CA SER A 448 12.63 20.38 -5.29
C SER A 448 11.66 19.91 -4.21
N LEU A 449 12.16 19.72 -2.98
CA LEU A 449 11.35 19.37 -1.80
C LEU A 449 10.38 20.50 -1.40
N THR A 450 10.76 21.76 -1.59
CA THR A 450 9.88 22.92 -1.32
C THR A 450 8.77 23.03 -2.35
N LEU A 451 9.06 22.74 -3.62
CA LEU A 451 8.04 22.72 -4.66
C LEU A 451 7.00 21.60 -4.42
N LEU A 452 7.45 20.43 -3.95
CA LEU A 452 6.56 19.34 -3.51
C LEU A 452 5.66 19.71 -2.31
N LYS A 453 6.03 20.72 -1.50
CA LYS A 453 5.20 21.25 -0.40
C LYS A 453 4.12 22.23 -0.87
N SER A 454 4.16 22.67 -2.13
CA SER A 454 3.21 23.67 -2.62
C SER A 454 1.80 23.06 -2.74
N PRO A 455 0.73 23.79 -2.35
CA PRO A 455 -0.62 23.26 -2.40
C PRO A 455 -0.99 22.80 -3.80
N LYS A 456 -1.53 21.58 -3.93
CA LYS A 456 -2.03 21.07 -5.21
C LYS A 456 -3.29 21.86 -5.62
N PRO A 457 -3.37 22.40 -6.85
CA PRO A 457 -4.55 23.10 -7.33
C PRO A 457 -5.73 22.13 -7.53
N GLU A 458 -6.94 22.61 -7.29
CA GLU A 458 -8.18 21.80 -7.33
C GLU A 458 -8.60 21.37 -8.76
N SER A 459 -7.99 21.94 -9.81
CA SER A 459 -8.31 21.64 -11.21
C SER A 459 -7.36 20.57 -11.79
N THR A 460 -7.91 19.59 -12.52
CA THR A 460 -7.14 18.47 -13.10
C THR A 460 -6.15 18.92 -14.17
N GLY A 461 -6.48 19.97 -14.93
CA GLY A 461 -5.58 20.55 -15.94
C GLY A 461 -4.39 21.29 -15.34
N ASP A 462 -4.61 22.04 -14.26
CA ASP A 462 -3.54 22.75 -13.56
C ASP A 462 -2.67 21.81 -12.71
N SER A 463 -3.26 20.70 -12.24
CA SER A 463 -2.56 19.68 -11.46
C SER A 463 -1.46 18.96 -12.27
N GLY A 464 -1.75 18.57 -13.52
CA GLY A 464 -0.75 17.92 -14.39
C GLY A 464 0.39 18.85 -14.76
N GLU A 465 0.09 20.12 -15.02
CA GLU A 465 1.08 21.13 -15.37
C GLU A 465 1.98 21.52 -14.17
N LEU A 466 1.41 21.61 -12.96
CA LEU A 466 2.20 21.81 -11.73
C LEU A 466 3.10 20.60 -11.46
N THR A 467 2.56 19.38 -11.61
CA THR A 467 3.34 18.14 -11.48
C THR A 467 4.50 18.14 -12.46
N ALA A 468 4.26 18.53 -13.72
CA ALA A 468 5.31 18.67 -14.73
C ALA A 468 6.38 19.69 -14.36
N ALA A 469 6.01 20.83 -13.81
CA ALA A 469 6.98 21.83 -13.33
C ALA A 469 7.85 21.28 -12.19
N ILE A 470 7.25 20.57 -11.23
CA ILE A 470 7.97 19.95 -10.10
C ILE A 470 8.94 18.88 -10.59
N HIS A 471 8.46 17.93 -11.40
CA HIS A 471 9.27 16.83 -11.94
C HIS A 471 10.40 17.33 -12.84
N GLN A 472 10.16 18.40 -13.60
CA GLN A 472 11.19 19.02 -14.42
C GLN A 472 12.33 19.62 -13.57
N GLU A 473 12.01 20.39 -12.54
CA GLU A 473 13.03 20.96 -11.65
C GLU A 473 13.83 19.85 -10.95
N VAL A 474 13.12 18.82 -10.45
CA VAL A 474 13.70 17.61 -9.86
C VAL A 474 14.71 16.94 -10.82
N ALA A 475 14.29 16.72 -12.07
CA ALA A 475 15.12 16.06 -13.07
C ALA A 475 16.39 16.86 -13.40
N VAL A 476 16.24 18.18 -13.61
CA VAL A 476 17.37 19.07 -13.88
C VAL A 476 18.36 19.07 -12.72
N GLU A 477 17.86 19.18 -11.49
CA GLU A 477 18.71 19.23 -10.31
C GLU A 477 19.46 17.92 -10.07
N ALA A 478 18.79 16.77 -10.27
CA ALA A 478 19.39 15.45 -10.17
C ALA A 478 20.49 15.25 -11.23
N MET A 479 20.23 15.62 -12.49
CA MET A 479 21.23 15.54 -13.57
C MET A 479 22.40 16.47 -13.33
N GLN A 480 22.18 17.69 -12.84
CA GLN A 480 23.25 18.63 -12.54
C GLN A 480 24.17 18.11 -11.43
N ARG A 481 23.59 17.63 -10.33
CA ARG A 481 24.38 17.09 -9.21
C ARG A 481 25.18 15.85 -9.59
N GLU A 482 24.66 15.03 -10.49
CA GLU A 482 25.43 13.91 -11.00
C GLU A 482 26.52 14.36 -11.97
N ALA A 483 26.22 15.32 -12.86
CA ALA A 483 27.22 15.93 -13.74
C ALA A 483 28.40 16.54 -12.98
N ASP A 484 28.15 17.17 -11.83
CA ASP A 484 29.18 17.77 -10.98
C ASP A 484 30.11 16.73 -10.31
N ARG A 485 29.68 15.47 -10.22
CA ARG A 485 30.50 14.36 -9.69
C ARG A 485 31.35 13.68 -10.74
N LEU A 486 30.99 13.81 -12.02
CA LEU A 486 31.76 13.25 -13.11
C LEU A 486 33.05 14.06 -13.31
N PRO A 487 34.17 13.42 -13.73
CA PRO A 487 35.34 14.15 -14.18
C PRO A 487 34.95 15.16 -15.27
N ALA A 488 35.44 16.40 -15.20
CA ALA A 488 35.03 17.48 -16.12
C ALA A 488 35.24 17.14 -17.62
N SER A 489 36.17 16.23 -17.93
CA SER A 489 36.42 15.73 -19.28
C SER A 489 35.25 14.88 -19.84
N THR A 490 34.44 14.27 -18.98
CA THR A 490 33.37 13.33 -19.37
C THR A 490 32.28 13.96 -20.22
N LEU A 491 31.89 15.21 -19.92
CA LEU A 491 30.84 15.93 -20.64
C LEU A 491 31.36 16.68 -21.88
N THR A 492 32.68 16.74 -22.06
CA THR A 492 33.32 17.49 -23.14
C THR A 492 32.92 17.01 -24.55
N PRO A 493 32.85 15.68 -24.83
CA PRO A 493 32.42 15.18 -26.13
C PRO A 493 30.98 15.60 -26.47
N THR A 494 30.04 15.44 -25.54
CA THR A 494 28.63 15.83 -25.71
C THR A 494 28.50 17.33 -25.95
N ARG A 495 29.21 18.15 -25.15
CA ARG A 495 29.26 19.60 -25.34
C ARG A 495 29.75 19.98 -26.74
N LYS A 496 30.81 19.35 -27.23
CA LYS A 496 31.37 19.62 -28.57
C LYS A 496 30.40 19.20 -29.68
N ALA A 497 29.73 18.05 -29.53
CA ALA A 497 28.75 17.56 -30.49
C ALA A 497 27.54 18.51 -30.60
N ILE A 498 26.96 18.91 -29.46
CA ILE A 498 25.84 19.87 -29.43
C ILE A 498 26.25 21.25 -29.97
N ALA A 499 27.42 21.77 -29.58
CA ALA A 499 27.92 23.04 -30.10
C ALA A 499 28.10 23.01 -31.63
N THR A 500 28.53 21.87 -32.17
CA THR A 500 28.68 21.66 -33.62
C THR A 500 27.32 21.57 -34.33
N SER A 501 26.33 20.97 -33.68
CA SER A 501 24.95 20.85 -34.19
C SER A 501 24.24 22.21 -34.23
N LEU A 502 24.25 22.93 -33.10
CA LEU A 502 23.51 24.19 -32.94
C LEU A 502 24.27 25.42 -33.50
N ARG A 503 25.56 25.29 -33.83
CA ARG A 503 26.42 26.29 -34.48
C ARG A 503 26.22 27.71 -33.92
N ALA A 504 25.62 28.60 -34.70
CA ALA A 504 25.46 30.02 -34.39
C ALA A 504 24.54 30.27 -33.18
N ILE A 505 23.66 29.32 -32.85
CA ILE A 505 22.74 29.43 -31.71
C ILE A 505 23.44 29.10 -30.39
N TRP A 506 24.36 28.12 -30.40
CA TRP A 506 25.05 27.67 -29.18
C TRP A 506 25.69 28.80 -28.35
N PRO A 507 26.50 29.72 -28.92
CA PRO A 507 27.12 30.79 -28.13
C PRO A 507 26.13 31.85 -27.63
N GLN A 508 24.89 31.88 -28.15
CA GLN A 508 23.86 32.82 -27.72
C GLN A 508 23.09 32.31 -26.49
N LEU A 509 23.17 31.02 -26.19
CA LEU A 509 22.56 30.42 -25.01
C LEU A 509 23.40 30.77 -23.77
N ASP A 510 22.74 31.10 -22.67
CA ASP A 510 23.43 31.30 -21.39
C ASP A 510 24.06 29.99 -20.87
N GLN A 511 25.00 30.12 -19.93
CA GLN A 511 25.77 28.98 -19.42
C GLN A 511 24.88 27.90 -18.79
N GLN A 512 23.77 28.28 -18.16
CA GLN A 512 22.89 27.34 -17.46
C GLN A 512 22.00 26.58 -18.47
N ALA A 513 21.49 27.22 -19.51
CA ALA A 513 20.80 26.57 -20.62
C ALA A 513 21.74 25.61 -21.38
N GLN A 514 22.97 26.03 -21.65
CA GLN A 514 23.99 25.14 -22.22
C GLN A 514 24.24 23.91 -21.34
N THR A 515 24.28 24.11 -20.02
CA THR A 515 24.52 23.02 -19.08
C THR A 515 23.34 22.06 -19.03
N MET A 516 22.10 22.57 -18.92
CA MET A 516 20.87 21.76 -18.97
C MET A 516 20.81 20.90 -20.24
N ILE A 517 21.15 21.47 -21.40
CA ILE A 517 21.17 20.73 -22.67
C ILE A 517 22.22 19.63 -22.65
N VAL A 518 23.45 19.95 -22.22
CA VAL A 518 24.56 18.98 -22.23
C VAL A 518 24.33 17.83 -21.27
N THR A 519 23.81 18.11 -20.07
CA THR A 519 23.53 17.05 -19.08
C THR A 519 22.36 16.19 -19.55
N ALA A 520 21.25 16.78 -20.00
CA ALA A 520 20.12 16.06 -20.55
C ALA A 520 20.50 15.17 -21.73
N GLU A 521 21.28 15.70 -22.67
CA GLU A 521 21.75 14.94 -23.83
C GLU A 521 22.69 13.80 -23.43
N TYR A 522 23.64 14.06 -22.52
CA TYR A 522 24.57 13.05 -22.04
C TYR A 522 23.84 11.89 -21.36
N PHE A 523 22.95 12.18 -20.41
CA PHE A 523 22.20 11.14 -19.70
C PHE A 523 21.20 10.43 -20.60
N GLY A 524 20.58 11.13 -21.55
CA GLY A 524 19.68 10.51 -22.53
C GLY A 524 20.39 9.53 -23.46
N LEU A 525 21.61 9.85 -23.92
CA LEU A 525 22.39 8.99 -24.81
C LEU A 525 23.05 7.80 -24.11
N ASN A 526 23.38 7.93 -22.82
CA ASN A 526 24.07 6.90 -22.05
C ASN A 526 23.13 6.08 -21.14
N ALA A 527 21.82 6.32 -21.21
CA ALA A 527 20.84 5.54 -20.48
C ALA A 527 20.76 4.09 -21.02
N PRO A 528 20.63 3.07 -20.16
CA PRO A 528 20.37 1.68 -20.57
C PRO A 528 19.10 1.53 -21.43
N GLU A 529 19.01 0.51 -22.29
CA GLU A 529 17.88 0.30 -23.23
C GLU A 529 16.50 0.22 -22.56
N ASN A 530 16.44 -0.17 -21.28
CA ASN A 530 15.22 -0.30 -20.49
C ASN A 530 15.05 0.84 -19.46
N ALA A 531 15.89 1.87 -19.50
CA ALA A 531 15.80 2.98 -18.57
C ALA A 531 14.70 3.98 -18.97
N ASP A 532 14.20 4.71 -17.98
CA ASP A 532 13.27 5.80 -18.21
C ASP A 532 14.00 7.07 -18.68
N HIS A 533 13.64 7.56 -19.87
CA HIS A 533 14.21 8.76 -20.46
C HIS A 533 13.44 10.05 -20.11
N SER A 534 12.52 10.00 -19.14
CA SER A 534 11.73 11.14 -18.67
C SER A 534 12.60 12.31 -18.22
N GLY A 535 13.59 12.04 -17.37
CA GLY A 535 14.52 13.05 -16.84
C GLY A 535 15.25 13.84 -17.93
N PRO A 536 15.96 13.18 -18.86
CA PRO A 536 16.56 13.80 -20.04
C PRO A 536 15.58 14.68 -20.85
N LEU A 537 14.38 14.17 -21.14
CA LEU A 537 13.38 14.92 -21.91
C LEU A 537 12.91 16.18 -21.17
N LEU A 538 12.66 16.06 -19.86
CA LEU A 538 12.32 17.19 -19.00
C LEU A 538 13.47 18.22 -18.93
N GLY A 539 14.73 17.79 -18.89
CA GLY A 539 15.89 18.68 -18.93
C GLY A 539 15.97 19.51 -20.22
N LEU A 540 15.66 18.90 -21.37
CA LEU A 540 15.58 19.63 -22.65
C LEU A 540 14.44 20.66 -22.65
N ALA A 541 13.27 20.29 -22.12
CA ALA A 541 12.14 21.20 -22.00
C ALA A 541 12.46 22.37 -21.04
N ALA A 542 13.20 22.12 -19.97
CA ALA A 542 13.67 23.14 -19.03
C ALA A 542 14.60 24.15 -19.69
N ALA A 543 15.50 23.70 -20.59
CA ALA A 543 16.36 24.60 -21.34
C ALA A 543 15.56 25.54 -22.26
N PHE A 544 14.53 25.02 -22.94
CA PHE A 544 13.60 25.83 -23.73
C PHE A 544 12.83 26.85 -22.86
N GLU A 545 12.27 26.39 -21.73
CA GLU A 545 11.56 27.25 -20.77
C GLU A 545 12.46 28.36 -20.23
N ARG A 546 13.73 28.04 -19.92
CA ARG A 546 14.72 29.02 -19.46
C ARG A 546 14.96 30.12 -20.49
N VAL A 547 15.19 29.76 -21.75
CA VAL A 547 15.39 30.75 -22.82
C VAL A 547 14.17 31.64 -22.98
N LEU A 548 12.95 31.07 -22.93
CA LEU A 548 11.71 31.85 -22.98
C LEU A 548 11.62 32.85 -21.82
N ASN A 549 12.01 32.43 -20.62
CA ASN A 549 11.99 33.28 -19.43
C ASN A 549 13.01 34.42 -19.50
N GLU A 550 14.25 34.12 -19.84
CA GLU A 550 15.34 35.11 -19.87
C GLU A 550 15.16 36.13 -20.99
N GLN A 551 14.59 35.72 -22.14
CA GLN A 551 14.43 36.60 -23.30
C GLN A 551 13.12 37.40 -23.31
N ILE A 552 12.05 36.88 -22.68
CA ILE A 552 10.72 37.51 -22.72
C ILE A 552 10.20 37.83 -21.31
N PHE A 553 9.96 36.82 -20.48
CA PHE A 553 9.18 37.02 -19.25
C PHE A 553 9.91 37.83 -18.16
N HIS A 554 11.21 37.57 -17.92
CA HIS A 554 12.00 38.33 -16.95
C HIS A 554 12.19 39.79 -17.38
N PRO A 555 12.60 40.09 -18.63
CA PRO A 555 12.66 41.47 -19.11
C PRO A 555 11.30 42.20 -19.07
N ALA A 556 10.23 41.53 -19.51
CA ALA A 556 8.89 42.12 -19.48
C ALA A 556 8.41 42.40 -18.05
N ALA A 557 8.66 41.50 -17.10
CA ALA A 557 8.31 41.69 -15.69
C ALA A 557 9.13 42.82 -15.04
N ALA A 558 10.37 43.01 -15.46
CA ALA A 558 11.21 44.12 -14.99
C ALA A 558 10.68 45.48 -15.47
N GLN A 559 10.11 45.55 -16.68
CA GLN A 559 9.48 46.75 -17.24
C GLN A 559 8.07 47.01 -16.68
N GLN A 560 7.27 45.95 -16.49
CA GLN A 560 5.88 45.99 -16.06
C GLN A 560 5.72 45.44 -14.63
N ARG A 561 6.34 46.13 -13.66
CA ARG A 561 6.47 45.66 -12.27
C ARG A 561 5.11 45.31 -11.65
N GLY A 562 5.02 44.09 -11.11
CA GLY A 562 3.86 43.62 -10.35
C GLY A 562 2.67 43.14 -11.17
N VAL A 563 2.75 43.18 -12.51
CA VAL A 563 1.68 42.68 -13.39
C VAL A 563 1.91 41.23 -13.80
N ILE A 564 3.14 40.87 -14.15
CA ILE A 564 3.48 39.53 -14.68
C ILE A 564 3.78 38.55 -13.54
N ASN A 565 3.08 37.43 -13.52
CA ASN A 565 3.32 36.37 -12.54
C ASN A 565 4.43 35.42 -13.02
N LEU A 566 5.65 35.59 -12.47
CA LEU A 566 6.79 34.73 -12.80
C LEU A 566 6.69 33.30 -12.24
N ALA A 567 5.77 33.03 -11.31
CA ALA A 567 5.53 31.70 -10.77
C ALA A 567 4.63 30.82 -11.64
N GLN A 568 4.19 31.32 -12.81
CA GLN A 568 3.44 30.51 -13.78
C GLN A 568 4.26 29.31 -14.26
N THR A 569 3.58 28.22 -14.56
CA THR A 569 4.14 27.06 -15.25
C THR A 569 4.40 27.38 -16.74
N LEU A 570 5.17 26.54 -17.44
CA LEU A 570 5.42 26.72 -18.87
C LEU A 570 4.12 26.80 -19.68
N GLY A 571 3.13 25.95 -19.40
CA GLY A 571 1.82 25.98 -20.05
C GLY A 571 1.09 27.31 -19.84
N GLY A 572 1.13 27.85 -18.63
CA GLY A 572 0.62 29.20 -18.33
C GLY A 572 1.33 30.28 -19.13
N ARG A 573 2.67 30.25 -19.19
CA ARG A 573 3.46 31.20 -19.97
C ARG A 573 3.18 31.12 -21.48
N LEU A 574 3.08 29.91 -22.04
CA LEU A 574 2.71 29.72 -23.45
C LEU A 574 1.28 30.19 -23.74
N HIS A 575 0.37 30.12 -22.76
CA HIS A 575 -0.95 30.71 -22.88
C HIS A 575 -0.88 32.25 -22.91
N THR A 576 -0.19 32.85 -21.93
CA THR A 576 -0.02 34.31 -21.83
C THR A 576 0.65 34.90 -23.07
N LEU A 577 1.68 34.24 -23.62
CA LEU A 577 2.36 34.69 -24.84
C LEU A 577 1.46 34.58 -26.08
N ASP A 578 0.66 33.51 -26.22
CA ASP A 578 -0.31 33.38 -27.32
C ASP A 578 -1.45 34.40 -27.20
N ALA A 579 -1.88 34.71 -25.96
CA ALA A 579 -2.85 35.76 -25.70
C ALA A 579 -2.29 37.15 -26.08
N ALA A 580 -1.02 37.43 -25.75
CA ALA A 580 -0.34 38.68 -26.08
C ALA A 580 -0.22 38.88 -27.60
N LEU A 581 0.27 37.87 -28.33
CA LEU A 581 0.44 37.92 -29.78
C LEU A 581 -0.87 37.98 -30.56
N ARG A 582 -2.00 37.59 -29.94
CA ARG A 582 -3.35 37.71 -30.52
C ARG A 582 -4.10 38.96 -30.06
N GLY A 583 -3.48 39.82 -29.26
CA GLY A 583 -4.11 41.04 -28.75
C GLY A 583 -5.28 40.80 -27.79
N ARG A 584 -5.27 39.71 -27.01
CA ARG A 584 -6.31 39.45 -26.02
C ARG A 584 -6.23 40.44 -24.85
N ASN A 585 -7.38 40.80 -24.31
CA ASN A 585 -7.50 41.81 -23.24
C ASN A 585 -7.32 41.21 -21.84
N GLU A 586 -6.21 40.51 -21.61
CA GLU A 586 -5.82 39.98 -20.31
C GLU A 586 -4.69 40.88 -19.72
N PRO A 587 -4.65 41.14 -18.40
CA PRO A 587 -3.66 42.05 -17.81
C PRO A 587 -2.20 41.67 -18.12
N GLU A 588 -1.86 40.39 -17.94
CA GLU A 588 -0.52 39.86 -18.21
C GLU A 588 -0.20 39.85 -19.71
N ALA A 589 -1.17 39.45 -20.55
CA ALA A 589 -1.01 39.45 -22.00
C ALA A 589 -0.72 40.86 -22.55
N ARG A 590 -1.38 41.89 -22.02
CA ARG A 590 -1.11 43.30 -22.39
C ARG A 590 0.29 43.75 -21.97
N ALA A 591 0.75 43.33 -20.79
CA ALA A 591 2.09 43.65 -20.33
C ALA A 591 3.17 43.01 -21.23
N ILE A 592 2.98 41.74 -21.62
CA ILE A 592 3.85 41.04 -22.57
C ILE A 592 3.78 41.70 -23.96
N ALA A 593 2.59 42.02 -24.46
CA ALA A 593 2.43 42.69 -25.75
C ALA A 593 3.14 44.05 -25.79
N ALA A 594 2.99 44.87 -24.74
CA ALA A 594 3.68 46.15 -24.62
C ALA A 594 5.21 46.00 -24.59
N PHE A 595 5.73 44.94 -23.93
CA PHE A 595 7.16 44.64 -23.97
C PHE A 595 7.62 44.28 -25.39
N LEU A 596 6.89 43.39 -26.08
CA LEU A 596 7.21 42.98 -27.46
C LEU A 596 7.15 44.17 -28.43
N GLU A 597 6.17 45.06 -28.31
CA GLU A 597 6.07 46.30 -29.08
C GLU A 597 7.26 47.24 -28.83
N SER A 598 7.80 47.24 -27.61
CA SER A 598 8.99 48.05 -27.25
C SER A 598 10.32 47.46 -27.73
N GLN A 599 10.31 46.23 -28.26
CA GLN A 599 11.50 45.49 -28.70
C GLN A 599 11.40 45.14 -30.19
N PRO A 600 11.68 46.09 -31.10
CA PRO A 600 11.49 45.90 -32.54
C PRO A 600 12.42 44.84 -33.17
N THR A 601 13.45 44.40 -32.44
CA THR A 601 14.36 43.32 -32.84
C THR A 601 13.77 41.93 -32.63
N ILE A 602 12.64 41.80 -31.93
CA ILE A 602 11.98 40.52 -31.69
C ILE A 602 11.01 40.20 -32.83
N ASP A 603 11.24 39.10 -33.54
CA ASP A 603 10.33 38.63 -34.58
C ASP A 603 9.09 37.95 -33.96
N THR A 604 8.03 38.75 -33.81
CA THR A 604 6.73 38.33 -33.29
C THR A 604 5.99 37.36 -34.21
N ALA A 605 6.21 37.42 -35.53
CA ALA A 605 5.59 36.50 -36.48
C ALA A 605 6.21 35.10 -36.33
N ASN A 606 7.53 35.02 -36.19
CA ASN A 606 8.19 33.74 -35.89
C ASN A 606 7.81 33.22 -34.50
N LEU A 607 7.69 34.07 -33.47
CA LEU A 607 7.18 33.68 -32.16
C LEU A 607 5.76 33.07 -32.25
N GLN A 608 4.89 33.66 -33.06
CA GLN A 608 3.55 33.12 -33.27
C GLN A 608 3.59 31.75 -33.99
N SER A 609 4.53 31.57 -34.91
CA SER A 609 4.71 30.30 -35.64
C SER A 609 5.17 29.15 -34.74
N ILE A 610 5.95 29.42 -33.67
CA ILE A 610 6.48 28.39 -32.77
C ILE A 610 5.48 27.98 -31.69
N LEU A 611 4.52 28.84 -31.34
CA LEU A 611 3.61 28.62 -30.21
C LEU A 611 2.81 27.31 -30.32
N ARG A 612 2.35 26.96 -31.52
CA ARG A 612 1.62 25.70 -31.73
C ARG A 612 2.50 24.51 -31.38
N ASP A 613 3.73 24.52 -31.85
CA ASP A 613 4.67 23.42 -31.66
C ASP A 613 5.18 23.38 -30.22
N ALA A 614 5.37 24.53 -29.56
CA ALA A 614 5.71 24.61 -28.15
C ALA A 614 4.58 24.07 -27.25
N LYS A 615 3.31 24.40 -27.56
CA LYS A 615 2.14 23.84 -26.88
C LYS A 615 2.03 22.33 -27.10
N ASN A 616 2.35 21.85 -28.31
CA ASN A 616 2.40 20.41 -28.60
C ASN A 616 3.55 19.72 -27.86
N MET A 617 4.74 20.31 -27.79
CA MET A 617 5.87 19.82 -27.00
C MET A 617 5.46 19.69 -25.53
N ASN A 618 4.82 20.72 -24.96
CA ASN A 618 4.36 20.68 -23.59
C ASN A 618 3.36 19.53 -23.35
N ARG A 619 2.35 19.40 -24.22
CA ARG A 619 1.25 18.45 -24.05
C ARG A 619 1.62 16.99 -24.37
N LEU A 620 2.46 16.77 -25.38
CA LEU A 620 2.76 15.43 -25.90
C LEU A 620 4.04 14.84 -25.31
N TYR A 621 4.94 15.67 -24.77
CA TYR A 621 6.24 15.23 -24.31
C TYR A 621 6.49 15.62 -22.85
N ARG A 622 6.46 16.92 -22.51
CA ARG A 622 6.79 17.38 -21.14
C ARG A 622 5.81 16.90 -20.07
N ILE A 623 4.51 17.12 -20.27
CA ILE A 623 3.48 16.69 -19.30
C ILE A 623 3.47 15.16 -19.17
N PRO A 624 3.42 14.37 -20.27
CA PRO A 624 3.50 12.91 -20.16
C PRO A 624 4.78 12.41 -19.50
N ALA A 625 5.95 12.99 -19.80
CA ALA A 625 7.20 12.64 -19.14
C ALA A 625 7.24 12.92 -17.63
N ALA A 626 6.34 13.76 -17.14
CA ALA A 626 6.19 14.02 -15.71
C ALA A 626 5.10 13.19 -15.03
N HIS A 627 4.21 12.58 -15.82
CA HIS A 627 3.30 11.55 -15.33
C HIS A 627 4.01 10.19 -15.42
N SER A 628 3.62 9.25 -14.56
CA SER A 628 4.33 7.99 -14.26
C SER A 628 4.56 7.01 -15.43
N ASP A 629 4.34 7.43 -16.67
CA ASP A 629 4.61 6.66 -17.88
C ASP A 629 6.11 6.63 -18.19
N ILE A 630 6.66 5.43 -18.36
CA ILE A 630 8.06 5.24 -18.77
C ILE A 630 8.26 5.87 -20.15
N VAL A 631 9.17 6.83 -20.25
CA VAL A 631 9.53 7.43 -21.53
C VAL A 631 10.54 6.53 -22.21
N THR A 632 10.13 5.92 -23.32
CA THR A 632 11.00 5.06 -24.12
C THR A 632 12.10 5.89 -24.81
N ALA A 633 13.21 5.22 -25.17
CA ALA A 633 14.27 5.84 -25.97
C ALA A 633 13.75 6.47 -27.28
N GLY A 634 12.74 5.86 -27.91
CA GLY A 634 12.10 6.40 -29.12
C GLY A 634 11.32 7.70 -28.84
N THR A 635 10.50 7.72 -27.80
CA THR A 635 9.75 8.92 -27.38
C THR A 635 10.70 10.05 -26.97
N TRP A 636 11.81 9.73 -26.31
CA TRP A 636 12.85 10.70 -25.99
C TRP A 636 13.53 11.25 -27.25
N ALA A 637 13.88 10.42 -28.23
CA ALA A 637 14.47 10.86 -29.49
C ALA A 637 13.54 11.80 -30.27
N ASP A 638 12.24 11.47 -30.36
CA ASP A 638 11.23 12.32 -30.99
C ASP A 638 11.11 13.68 -30.28
N GLY A 639 11.03 13.65 -28.94
CA GLY A 639 10.97 14.86 -28.12
C GLY A 639 12.24 15.72 -28.20
N ARG A 640 13.41 15.07 -28.21
CA ARG A 640 14.71 15.70 -28.42
C ARG A 640 14.74 16.42 -29.76
N ASP A 641 14.33 15.78 -30.85
CA ASP A 641 14.37 16.39 -32.19
C ASP A 641 13.40 17.57 -32.30
N ILE A 642 12.23 17.50 -31.66
CA ILE A 642 11.31 18.66 -31.57
C ILE A 642 11.97 19.86 -30.89
N ILE A 643 12.81 19.66 -29.89
CA ILE A 643 13.43 20.75 -29.13
C ILE A 643 14.74 21.22 -29.76
N LEU A 644 15.63 20.30 -30.11
CA LEU A 644 17.04 20.53 -30.43
C LEU A 644 17.43 20.31 -31.89
N ASP A 645 16.53 19.87 -32.78
CA ASP A 645 16.89 19.71 -34.20
C ASP A 645 17.53 20.99 -34.75
N ALA A 646 18.67 20.83 -35.42
CA ALA A 646 19.54 21.94 -35.83
C ALA A 646 18.86 22.93 -36.79
N HIS A 647 17.80 22.53 -37.48
CA HIS A 647 17.12 23.33 -38.49
C HIS A 647 15.71 23.75 -38.07
N ARG A 648 14.97 22.86 -37.42
CA ARG A 648 13.53 22.96 -37.14
C ARG A 648 13.19 22.88 -35.65
N GLY A 649 14.17 22.61 -34.77
CA GLY A 649 13.97 22.51 -33.33
C GLY A 649 13.40 23.80 -32.74
N LEU A 650 12.54 23.65 -31.73
CA LEU A 650 11.89 24.76 -31.03
C LEU A 650 12.91 25.74 -30.45
N LEU A 651 14.01 25.26 -29.89
CA LEU A 651 15.05 26.11 -29.31
C LEU A 651 15.73 26.96 -30.38
N VAL A 652 16.05 26.36 -31.53
CA VAL A 652 16.66 27.05 -32.67
C VAL A 652 15.72 28.10 -33.23
N ARG A 653 14.44 27.75 -33.41
CA ARG A 653 13.43 28.69 -33.92
C ARG A 653 13.14 29.81 -32.92
N LEU A 654 13.13 29.53 -31.62
CA LEU A 654 12.97 30.54 -30.56
C LEU A 654 14.14 31.53 -30.58
N MET A 655 15.38 31.05 -30.66
CA MET A 655 16.55 31.93 -30.71
C MET A 655 16.61 32.78 -31.99
N LYS A 656 16.13 32.27 -33.12
CA LYS A 656 15.96 33.06 -34.34
C LYS A 656 14.98 34.23 -34.19
N SER A 657 14.02 34.16 -33.26
CA SER A 657 13.16 35.31 -32.97
C SER A 657 13.90 36.48 -32.29
N PHE A 658 15.10 36.26 -31.76
CA PHE A 658 15.87 37.28 -31.04
C PHE A 658 17.13 37.74 -31.77
N ALA A 659 17.55 37.00 -32.80
CA ALA A 659 18.65 37.39 -33.67
C ALA A 659 18.15 38.47 -34.66
N GLY A 660 18.41 39.74 -34.35
CA GLY A 660 18.21 40.82 -35.33
C GLY A 660 19.03 40.55 -36.60
N ASP A 661 18.48 40.93 -37.76
CA ASP A 661 19.13 40.80 -39.07
C ASP A 661 20.53 41.45 -39.07
N ALA A 662 21.56 40.66 -38.78
CA ALA A 662 22.96 41.05 -38.93
C ALA A 662 23.44 40.84 -40.38
N THR A 663 22.59 41.10 -41.38
CA THR A 663 22.87 40.86 -42.80
C THR A 663 22.72 42.10 -43.69
N THR A 664 22.79 43.31 -43.14
CA THR A 664 22.77 44.57 -43.93
C THR A 664 23.88 45.56 -43.57
N GLU A 665 25.09 45.08 -43.28
CA GLU A 665 26.30 45.93 -43.34
C GLU A 665 27.48 45.11 -43.91
N THR A 666 27.61 45.10 -45.24
CA THR A 666 28.88 45.01 -46.00
C THR A 666 28.55 44.92 -47.49
N ALA A 667 28.16 46.05 -48.06
CA ALA A 667 28.28 46.32 -49.49
C ALA A 667 28.55 47.82 -49.66
N ASP A 668 29.80 48.19 -49.40
CA ASP A 668 30.51 49.27 -50.09
C ASP A 668 31.92 48.77 -50.42
#